data_AF-A0A819QK10-F1
#
_entry.id   AF-A0A819QK10-F1
#
_cell.length_a   1.000
_cell.length_b   1.000
_cell.length_c   1.000
_cell.angle_alpha   90.00
_cell.angle_beta   90.00
_cell.angle_gamma   90.00
#
_symmetry.space_group_name_H-M   'P 1'
#
loop_
_entity.id
_entity.type
_entity.pdbx_description
1 polymer ?
#
loop_
_entity_poly.entity_id
_entity_poly.type
_entity_poly.pdbx_seq_one_letter_code
_entity_poly.pdbx_strand_id
1 'polypeptide(L)'
;TALFQLAQRDGSYKHTKTSNLQQAIGAPLESINVNSISSAHATGDKGRRRRDIQCDKSDRSGPAIVFGIELNYSSSYQCQNLTCQIDLFNSIHEQFNSVNNVNVTTDDGSILPLVLCRIQSYPNGNNNTGNRSNGIDFEPATSSITTTATETTTIISTTTMTTTTTTTTTTTATTTTTTATTTTTNTSTTTSSTSTSSSTTTTTTSTSSSTSTTTTTTTTTTTTTTSIPCGYSCVNTTTSTANSLSALYLFDSNTIDYTGTYNATALGNPSYIPGYVGYALKLNSALSQSVTLPLTFTLYNRSSTVELWLNLQSPLYITSTATEVSIISQCASISTVDHCLFYTIRSEKLYQGFYSDDKGGTTNVSTFLGRWLHVAFTYDRTTRLRQIYLNGIPEPTGFTNGLTAALEGGPYIGTNAPATIGQNQLLNAPQNYLNADVDHFSISNRAKSACEILNDATLATYFSFDSGSLVDNGPNMLVGTAVGQTTITGVRNQALSFSGNNMTSYFQVAGLTALGTSNIAFSIALYIKPIILNGTFVHVSMNPSGTNGWCLSFIGFTSSRYLAVQVWDGSTARYALGPILTINTWTHVVETFSITNGLNLYINGTLYSSVSNITAYVASGVSNYLTIASTLSASSSSSCSSSGVLGLGSFKGDVDELRVYSQELTAADVCTLSRS
;
A
#
# COMPACT_ATOMS: atom_id res chain seq x y z
N THR A 1 -8.29 12.84 -10.90
CA THR A 1 -9.63 12.23 -11.03
C THR A 1 -10.42 13.01 -12.05
N ALA A 2 -10.80 12.42 -13.19
CA ALA A 2 -11.68 13.06 -14.16
C ALA A 2 -13.08 12.45 -14.02
N LEU A 3 -14.10 13.28 -13.76
CA LEU A 3 -15.50 12.85 -13.69
C LEU A 3 -16.14 13.03 -15.07
N PHE A 4 -16.73 11.96 -15.62
CA PHE A 4 -17.54 12.00 -16.83
C PHE A 4 -19.00 11.71 -16.46
N GLN A 5 -19.92 12.60 -16.84
CA GLN A 5 -21.36 12.37 -16.76
C GLN A 5 -21.88 11.94 -18.14
N LEU A 6 -22.47 10.76 -18.21
CA LEU A 6 -23.30 10.35 -19.34
C LEU A 6 -24.75 10.77 -19.04
N ALA A 7 -25.51 11.07 -20.09
CA ALA A 7 -26.95 11.29 -20.00
C ALA A 7 -27.61 10.52 -21.14
N GLN A 8 -28.54 9.62 -20.81
CA GLN A 8 -29.28 8.84 -21.78
C GLN A 8 -30.45 9.66 -22.38
N ARG A 9 -30.46 9.83 -23.70
CA ARG A 9 -31.68 10.21 -24.43
C ARG A 9 -31.76 9.42 -25.74
N ASP A 10 -32.85 8.70 -25.93
CA ASP A 10 -33.20 8.01 -27.19
C ASP A 10 -32.16 6.99 -27.69
N GLY A 11 -31.72 6.08 -26.81
CA GLY A 11 -30.93 4.90 -27.20
C GLY A 11 -29.54 5.19 -27.79
N SER A 12 -29.07 6.43 -27.70
CA SER A 12 -27.72 6.84 -28.10
C SER A 12 -27.13 7.79 -27.06
N TYR A 13 -25.90 7.51 -26.60
CA TYR A 13 -25.21 8.35 -25.63
C TYR A 13 -24.65 9.60 -26.32
N LYS A 14 -25.06 10.80 -25.89
CA LYS A 14 -24.47 12.08 -26.33
C LYS A 14 -24.10 12.96 -25.14
N HIS A 15 -23.01 13.70 -25.31
CA HIS A 15 -22.30 14.44 -24.25
C HIS A 15 -22.95 15.77 -23.84
N THR A 16 -22.81 16.15 -22.57
CA THR A 16 -22.96 17.53 -22.09
C THR A 16 -21.69 17.96 -21.33
N LYS A 17 -20.98 18.98 -21.86
CA LYS A 17 -19.82 19.75 -21.32
C LYS A 17 -18.53 19.02 -20.87
N THR A 18 -17.42 19.38 -21.53
CA THR A 18 -16.02 19.07 -21.20
C THR A 18 -15.32 20.29 -20.57
N SER A 19 -15.14 20.31 -19.24
CA SER A 19 -14.32 21.32 -18.56
C SER A 19 -13.28 20.77 -17.58
N ASN A 20 -13.28 19.46 -17.27
CA ASN A 20 -12.54 18.94 -16.12
C ASN A 20 -11.26 18.13 -16.45
N LEU A 21 -10.81 18.09 -17.71
CA LEU A 21 -9.58 17.37 -18.09
C LEU A 21 -8.30 18.23 -18.03
N GLN A 22 -8.43 19.57 -17.99
CA GLN A 22 -7.29 20.49 -18.12
C GLN A 22 -6.41 20.59 -16.86
N GLN A 23 -6.87 20.15 -15.69
CA GLN A 23 -6.20 20.43 -14.41
C GLN A 23 -5.30 19.29 -13.89
N ALA A 24 -5.28 18.13 -14.55
CA ALA A 24 -4.60 16.93 -14.04
C ALA A 24 -3.18 16.66 -14.58
N ILE A 25 -2.72 17.39 -15.60
CA ILE A 25 -1.55 16.96 -16.42
C ILE A 25 -0.29 17.85 -16.27
N GLY A 26 -0.29 18.88 -15.41
CA GLY A 26 0.94 19.47 -14.85
C GLY A 26 2.06 19.92 -15.82
N ALA A 27 1.75 20.24 -17.08
CA ALA A 27 2.68 20.79 -18.07
C ALA A 27 1.97 21.91 -18.87
N PRO A 28 2.68 22.87 -19.48
CA PRO A 28 2.05 23.97 -20.20
C PRO A 28 1.41 23.42 -21.49
N LEU A 29 0.14 23.06 -21.43
CA LEU A 29 -0.60 22.41 -22.49
C LEU A 29 -1.74 23.33 -22.96
N GLU A 30 -1.42 24.23 -23.88
CA GLU A 30 -2.43 24.77 -24.76
C GLU A 30 -2.91 23.64 -25.69
N SER A 31 -4.17 23.22 -25.50
CA SER A 31 -5.00 22.40 -26.40
C SER A 31 -4.79 20.87 -26.46
N ILE A 32 -5.33 20.14 -25.47
CA ILE A 32 -5.85 18.78 -25.67
C ILE A 32 -7.35 18.92 -25.98
N ASN A 33 -7.79 18.51 -27.19
CA ASN A 33 -9.20 18.49 -27.58
C ASN A 33 -9.69 17.04 -27.74
N VAL A 34 -10.61 16.62 -26.86
CA VAL A 34 -11.26 15.29 -26.93
C VAL A 34 -12.46 15.42 -27.87
N ASN A 35 -12.34 14.95 -29.11
CA ASN A 35 -13.32 15.24 -30.15
C ASN A 35 -14.41 14.17 -30.34
N SER A 36 -14.25 12.93 -29.83
CA SER A 36 -15.36 11.95 -29.81
C SER A 36 -15.12 10.79 -28.84
N ILE A 37 -16.20 10.30 -28.23
CA ILE A 37 -16.30 9.00 -27.57
C ILE A 37 -17.37 8.22 -28.33
N SER A 38 -17.05 7.03 -28.86
CA SER A 38 -18.03 6.17 -29.53
C SER A 38 -18.27 4.89 -28.73
N SER A 39 -19.52 4.60 -28.37
CA SER A 39 -19.95 3.29 -27.88
C SER A 39 -20.41 2.43 -29.06
N ALA A 40 -19.84 1.25 -29.28
CA ALA A 40 -20.37 0.28 -30.23
C ALA A 40 -21.16 -0.79 -29.46
N HIS A 41 -22.46 -0.90 -29.72
CA HIS A 41 -23.27 -2.06 -29.31
C HIS A 41 -23.17 -3.08 -30.44
N ALA A 42 -22.57 -4.25 -30.19
CA ALA A 42 -22.44 -5.30 -31.20
C ALA A 42 -23.76 -6.06 -31.38
N THR A 43 -24.77 -5.43 -31.98
CA THR A 43 -25.87 -6.15 -32.63
C THR A 43 -25.53 -6.24 -34.11
N GLY A 44 -25.55 -7.46 -34.65
CA GLY A 44 -25.06 -7.74 -35.99
C GLY A 44 -25.79 -6.92 -37.05
N ASP A 45 -25.10 -5.93 -37.62
CA ASP A 45 -25.52 -5.31 -38.87
C ASP A 45 -24.32 -4.99 -39.77
N LYS A 46 -24.39 -5.47 -41.01
CA LYS A 46 -23.32 -5.41 -42.01
C LYS A 46 -23.41 -4.08 -42.75
N GLY A 47 -22.66 -3.05 -42.34
CA GLY A 47 -22.61 -1.85 -43.18
C GLY A 47 -21.93 -0.58 -42.67
N ARG A 48 -20.64 -0.63 -42.31
CA ARG A 48 -19.64 0.43 -42.60
C ARG A 48 -18.27 0.03 -42.04
N ARG A 49 -17.23 0.15 -42.88
CA ARG A 49 -15.85 -0.28 -42.58
C ARG A 49 -15.23 0.56 -41.46
N ARG A 50 -15.31 0.09 -40.22
CA ARG A 50 -14.27 0.28 -39.19
C ARG A 50 -13.80 -1.12 -38.81
N ARG A 51 -12.68 -1.53 -39.39
CA ARG A 51 -12.07 -2.85 -39.16
C ARG A 51 -11.31 -2.81 -37.84
N ASP A 52 -11.58 -3.83 -37.03
CA ASP A 52 -10.77 -4.40 -35.94
C ASP A 52 -10.80 -3.70 -34.57
N ILE A 53 -11.91 -3.92 -33.85
CA ILE A 53 -11.92 -3.95 -32.37
C ILE A 53 -11.88 -5.44 -31.97
N GLN A 54 -10.80 -5.89 -31.36
CA GLN A 54 -10.76 -7.20 -30.70
C GLN A 54 -9.84 -7.15 -29.47
N CYS A 55 -10.47 -6.96 -28.31
CA CYS A 55 -10.05 -7.63 -27.08
C CYS A 55 -10.54 -9.08 -27.15
N ASP A 56 -9.86 -9.98 -26.44
CA ASP A 56 -9.90 -11.42 -26.63
C ASP A 56 -11.31 -12.00 -26.85
N LYS A 57 -11.53 -12.64 -28.00
CA LYS A 57 -12.66 -13.56 -28.20
C LYS A 57 -12.21 -14.95 -27.78
N SER A 58 -12.03 -15.15 -26.48
CA SER A 58 -12.07 -16.47 -25.87
C SER A 58 -13.30 -16.54 -24.94
N ASP A 59 -14.38 -17.08 -25.49
CA ASP A 59 -15.60 -17.55 -24.80
C ASP A 59 -16.36 -16.61 -23.84
N ARG A 60 -16.72 -15.39 -24.27
CA ARG A 60 -17.66 -14.55 -23.50
C ARG A 60 -18.80 -13.97 -24.34
N SER A 61 -20.01 -14.51 -24.15
CA SER A 61 -21.27 -13.94 -24.63
C SER A 61 -21.84 -12.92 -23.64
N GLY A 62 -21.19 -11.76 -23.54
CA GLY A 62 -21.65 -10.61 -22.75
C GLY A 62 -21.42 -9.27 -23.47
N PRO A 63 -22.19 -8.22 -23.17
CA PRO A 63 -22.00 -6.91 -23.80
C PRO A 63 -20.71 -6.25 -23.29
N ALA A 64 -19.73 -6.06 -24.17
CA ALA A 64 -18.55 -5.25 -23.90
C ALA A 64 -18.86 -3.77 -24.21
N ILE A 65 -18.59 -2.87 -23.26
CA ILE A 65 -18.61 -1.42 -23.48
C ILE A 65 -17.16 -1.00 -23.70
N VAL A 66 -16.83 -0.62 -24.94
CA VAL A 66 -15.50 -0.12 -25.31
C VAL A 66 -15.57 1.40 -25.44
N PHE A 67 -14.68 2.11 -24.73
CA PHE A 67 -14.49 3.55 -24.85
C PHE A 67 -13.23 3.83 -25.66
N GLY A 68 -13.33 4.65 -26.71
CA GLY A 68 -12.17 5.16 -27.45
C GLY A 68 -11.94 6.64 -27.16
N ILE A 69 -10.73 7.00 -26.73
CA ILE A 69 -10.28 8.40 -26.64
C ILE A 69 -9.40 8.69 -27.85
N GLU A 70 -9.78 9.66 -28.68
CA GLU A 70 -8.98 10.14 -29.80
C GLU A 70 -8.28 11.46 -29.43
N LEU A 71 -6.94 11.43 -29.39
CA LEU A 71 -6.11 12.60 -29.11
C LEU A 71 -5.70 13.26 -30.43
N ASN A 72 -6.17 14.49 -30.68
CA ASN A 72 -5.77 15.30 -31.83
C ASN A 72 -4.84 16.44 -31.39
N TYR A 73 -3.73 16.63 -32.10
CA TYR A 73 -2.76 17.69 -31.84
C TYR A 73 -3.03 18.93 -32.68
N SER A 74 -2.78 20.11 -32.10
CA SER A 74 -2.73 21.37 -32.83
C SER A 74 -1.57 21.38 -33.83
N SER A 75 -1.77 22.01 -35.00
CA SER A 75 -0.75 22.22 -36.02
C SER A 75 0.48 23.04 -35.58
N SER A 76 0.47 23.57 -34.35
CA SER A 76 1.58 24.32 -33.74
C SER A 76 2.65 23.46 -33.05
N TYR A 77 2.42 22.16 -32.81
CA TYR A 77 3.42 21.25 -32.24
C TYR A 77 4.08 20.42 -33.35
N GLN A 78 5.08 20.99 -34.02
CA GLN A 78 5.82 20.30 -35.09
C GLN A 78 6.95 19.44 -34.46
N CYS A 79 6.64 18.23 -33.96
CA CYS A 79 7.70 17.21 -33.74
C CYS A 79 8.20 16.74 -35.11
N GLN A 80 9.35 17.26 -35.55
CA GLN A 80 9.86 17.04 -36.91
C GLN A 80 10.71 15.76 -37.09
N ASN A 81 11.01 15.01 -36.02
CA ASN A 81 11.79 13.76 -36.13
C ASN A 81 11.14 12.58 -35.37
N LEU A 82 11.53 11.36 -35.76
CA LEU A 82 10.99 10.12 -35.22
C LEU A 82 11.29 9.95 -33.73
N THR A 83 12.42 10.45 -33.24
CA THR A 83 12.82 10.38 -31.83
C THR A 83 11.91 11.21 -30.92
N CYS A 84 11.62 12.47 -31.30
CA CYS A 84 10.64 13.35 -30.63
C CYS A 84 9.24 12.70 -30.54
N GLN A 85 8.86 11.99 -31.60
CA GLN A 85 7.57 11.28 -31.66
C GLN A 85 7.55 10.03 -30.77
N ILE A 86 8.66 9.29 -30.67
CA ILE A 86 8.81 8.13 -29.78
C ILE A 86 8.84 8.57 -28.32
N ASP A 87 9.57 9.63 -27.99
CA ASP A 87 9.67 10.15 -26.61
C ASP A 87 8.32 10.70 -26.12
N LEU A 88 7.58 11.39 -26.99
CA LEU A 88 6.22 11.85 -26.69
C LEU A 88 5.26 10.65 -26.50
N PHE A 89 5.37 9.63 -27.35
CA PHE A 89 4.58 8.40 -27.21
C PHE A 89 4.89 7.67 -25.90
N ASN A 90 6.17 7.52 -25.56
CA ASN A 90 6.62 6.90 -24.31
C ASN A 90 6.17 7.71 -23.10
N SER A 91 6.23 9.04 -23.15
CA SER A 91 5.76 9.91 -22.07
C SER A 91 4.24 9.78 -21.85
N ILE A 92 3.45 9.72 -22.92
CA ILE A 92 2.00 9.45 -22.84
C ILE A 92 1.76 8.03 -22.31
N HIS A 93 2.52 7.04 -22.78
CA HIS A 93 2.42 5.66 -22.32
C HIS A 93 2.74 5.52 -20.83
N GLU A 94 3.80 6.17 -20.34
CA GLU A 94 4.17 6.23 -18.92
C GLU A 94 3.09 6.93 -18.08
N GLN A 95 2.56 8.06 -18.55
CA GLN A 95 1.51 8.77 -17.83
C GLN A 95 0.19 7.99 -17.79
N PHE A 96 -0.19 7.27 -18.84
CA PHE A 96 -1.40 6.44 -18.84
C PHE A 96 -1.22 5.08 -18.15
N ASN A 97 -0.02 4.49 -18.13
CA ASN A 97 0.29 3.31 -17.31
C ASN A 97 0.23 3.64 -15.80
N SER A 98 0.32 4.91 -15.42
CA SER A 98 0.04 5.34 -14.03
C SER A 98 -1.47 5.42 -13.72
N VAL A 99 -2.33 5.39 -14.74
CA VAL A 99 -3.80 5.43 -14.61
C VAL A 99 -4.35 4.01 -14.58
N ASN A 100 -4.33 3.39 -13.41
CA ASN A 100 -4.76 1.99 -13.24
C ASN A 100 -6.29 1.80 -13.25
N ASN A 101 -7.08 2.85 -12.96
CA ASN A 101 -8.55 2.77 -12.86
C ASN A 101 -9.21 4.02 -13.46
N VAL A 102 -10.16 3.81 -14.38
CA VAL A 102 -11.10 4.85 -14.83
C VAL A 102 -12.48 4.49 -14.30
N ASN A 103 -13.04 5.35 -13.45
CA ASN A 103 -14.39 5.14 -12.90
C ASN A 103 -15.40 5.91 -13.75
N VAL A 104 -16.38 5.20 -14.31
CA VAL A 104 -17.52 5.83 -14.98
C VAL A 104 -18.72 5.79 -14.07
N THR A 105 -19.33 6.93 -13.81
CA THR A 105 -20.59 7.01 -13.07
C THR A 105 -21.74 6.87 -14.07
N THR A 106 -22.58 5.86 -13.89
CA THR A 106 -23.80 5.68 -14.67
C THR A 106 -24.91 6.62 -14.18
N ASP A 107 -25.94 6.81 -15.00
CA ASP A 107 -27.06 7.73 -14.73
C ASP A 107 -27.83 7.40 -13.43
N ASP A 108 -27.72 6.16 -12.93
CA ASP A 108 -28.29 5.70 -11.65
C ASP A 108 -27.35 5.90 -10.43
N GLY A 109 -26.17 6.49 -10.64
CA GLY A 109 -25.16 6.74 -9.60
C GLY A 109 -24.21 5.57 -9.34
N SER A 110 -24.34 4.44 -10.05
CA SER A 110 -23.41 3.32 -9.94
C SER A 110 -22.04 3.68 -10.48
N ILE A 111 -20.97 3.14 -9.87
CA ILE A 111 -19.60 3.32 -10.36
C ILE A 111 -19.19 2.04 -11.10
N LEU A 112 -18.92 2.16 -12.39
CA LEU A 112 -18.33 1.10 -13.19
C LEU A 112 -16.81 1.30 -13.26
N PRO A 113 -16.02 0.45 -12.58
CA PRO A 113 -14.57 0.47 -12.70
C PRO A 113 -14.17 -0.08 -14.07
N LEU A 114 -13.39 0.69 -14.81
CA LEU A 114 -12.79 0.29 -16.07
C LEU A 114 -11.28 0.09 -15.90
N VAL A 115 -10.77 -0.96 -16.51
CA VAL A 115 -9.34 -1.28 -16.57
C VAL A 115 -8.83 -0.95 -17.96
N LEU A 116 -7.62 -0.37 -18.02
CA LEU A 116 -6.92 -0.13 -19.27
C LEU A 116 -6.59 -1.48 -19.91
N CYS A 117 -7.10 -1.73 -21.12
CA CYS A 117 -6.88 -3.00 -21.80
C CYS A 117 -5.95 -2.87 -23.00
N ARG A 118 -5.95 -1.71 -23.69
CA ARG A 118 -5.09 -1.51 -24.85
C ARG A 118 -4.80 -0.04 -25.14
N ILE A 119 -3.61 0.24 -25.64
CA ILE A 119 -3.26 1.50 -26.30
C ILE A 119 -2.82 1.17 -27.73
N GLN A 120 -3.46 1.77 -28.73
CA GLN A 120 -3.11 1.60 -30.15
C GLN A 120 -2.76 2.93 -30.80
N SER A 121 -1.83 2.92 -31.75
CA SER A 121 -1.60 4.04 -32.66
C SER A 121 -2.16 3.71 -34.04
N TYR A 122 -3.02 4.57 -34.59
CA TYR A 122 -3.56 4.42 -35.93
C TYR A 122 -2.76 5.29 -36.91
N PRO A 123 -2.17 4.69 -37.96
CA PRO A 123 -1.73 5.47 -39.11
C PRO A 123 -2.97 5.96 -39.85
N ASN A 124 -3.18 7.28 -39.88
CA ASN A 124 -4.29 7.84 -40.62
C ASN A 124 -4.07 7.55 -42.12
N GLY A 125 -5.00 6.80 -42.71
CA GLY A 125 -4.94 6.45 -44.12
C GLY A 125 -4.93 7.70 -44.99
N ASN A 126 -3.91 7.80 -45.84
CA ASN A 126 -3.76 8.78 -46.91
C ASN A 126 -3.89 10.25 -46.48
N ASN A 127 -2.81 10.84 -45.94
CA ASN A 127 -2.26 12.13 -46.37
C ASN A 127 -0.98 12.46 -45.57
N ASN A 128 0.01 13.06 -46.25
CA ASN A 128 1.32 13.51 -45.74
C ASN A 128 1.25 14.67 -44.71
N THR A 129 0.25 14.68 -43.83
CA THR A 129 0.13 15.64 -42.73
C THR A 129 0.23 14.82 -41.44
N GLY A 130 1.34 14.97 -40.71
CA GLY A 130 1.79 14.12 -39.59
C GLY A 130 0.90 14.02 -38.34
N ASN A 131 -0.43 13.91 -38.47
CA ASN A 131 -1.34 13.62 -37.38
C ASN A 131 -1.59 12.11 -37.30
N ARG A 132 -0.97 11.45 -36.31
CA ARG A 132 -1.36 10.12 -35.85
C ARG A 132 -2.43 10.26 -34.78
N SER A 133 -3.54 9.53 -34.92
CA SER A 133 -4.53 9.37 -33.86
C SER A 133 -4.13 8.21 -32.96
N ASN A 134 -4.08 8.42 -31.64
CA ASN A 134 -3.95 7.33 -30.67
C ASN A 134 -5.35 6.94 -30.19
N GLY A 135 -5.61 5.64 -30.10
CA GLY A 135 -6.80 5.06 -29.47
C GLY A 135 -6.41 4.40 -28.15
N ILE A 136 -7.20 4.66 -27.12
CA ILE A 136 -7.06 4.04 -25.80
C ILE A 136 -8.36 3.29 -25.53
N ASP A 137 -8.26 1.98 -25.27
CA ASP A 137 -9.39 1.07 -25.06
C ASP A 137 -9.43 0.60 -23.59
N PHE A 138 -10.63 0.61 -23.00
CA PHE A 138 -10.89 0.17 -21.63
C PHE A 138 -11.97 -0.92 -21.60
N GLU A 139 -11.93 -1.82 -20.60
CA GLU A 139 -12.99 -2.81 -20.33
C GLU A 139 -13.49 -2.77 -18.88
N PRO A 140 -14.73 -3.24 -18.60
CA PRO A 140 -15.24 -3.37 -17.24
C PRO A 140 -14.41 -4.36 -16.42
N ALA A 141 -14.06 -4.00 -15.18
CA ALA A 141 -13.47 -4.96 -14.25
C ALA A 141 -14.54 -6.00 -13.87
N THR A 142 -14.57 -7.17 -14.53
CA THR A 142 -15.57 -8.18 -14.22
C THR A 142 -15.25 -8.88 -12.90
N SER A 143 -16.09 -8.71 -11.88
CA SER A 143 -16.29 -9.73 -10.85
C SER A 143 -17.22 -10.80 -11.43
N SER A 144 -16.71 -11.99 -11.71
CA SER A 144 -17.56 -13.12 -12.14
C SER A 144 -18.41 -13.61 -10.97
N ILE A 145 -19.69 -13.24 -10.95
CA ILE A 145 -20.70 -13.96 -10.18
C ILE A 145 -21.12 -15.17 -11.01
N THR A 146 -20.55 -16.34 -10.69
CA THR A 146 -21.08 -17.63 -11.12
C THR A 146 -21.57 -18.35 -9.88
N THR A 147 -22.89 -18.32 -9.67
CA THR A 147 -23.57 -19.09 -8.63
C THR A 147 -23.47 -20.58 -8.93
N THR A 148 -22.81 -21.37 -8.08
CA THR A 148 -23.29 -22.67 -7.52
C THR A 148 -22.31 -23.21 -6.45
N ALA A 149 -22.87 -23.51 -5.27
CA ALA A 149 -22.43 -24.40 -4.18
C ALA A 149 -21.21 -24.03 -3.29
N THR A 150 -21.57 -23.43 -2.14
CA THR A 150 -21.18 -23.79 -0.76
C THR A 150 -19.69 -23.89 -0.40
N GLU A 151 -19.03 -22.75 -0.28
CA GLU A 151 -18.00 -22.52 0.74
C GLU A 151 -18.33 -21.22 1.48
N THR A 152 -18.31 -21.29 2.81
CA THR A 152 -18.66 -20.21 3.72
C THR A 152 -17.68 -19.05 3.55
N THR A 153 -18.10 -18.04 2.81
CA THR A 153 -17.37 -16.78 2.65
C THR A 153 -17.62 -15.91 3.87
N THR A 154 -16.57 -15.65 4.64
CA THR A 154 -16.57 -14.68 5.73
C THR A 154 -16.80 -13.30 5.14
N ILE A 155 -17.97 -12.71 5.41
CA ILE A 155 -18.33 -11.36 5.00
C ILE A 155 -17.42 -10.38 5.74
N ILE A 156 -16.61 -9.62 5.00
CA ILE A 156 -15.87 -8.47 5.52
C ILE A 156 -16.89 -7.50 6.10
N SER A 157 -16.84 -7.31 7.43
CA SER A 157 -17.68 -6.35 8.13
C SER A 157 -17.17 -4.93 7.84
N THR A 158 -17.84 -4.20 6.96
CA THR A 158 -17.62 -2.77 6.76
C THR A 158 -18.23 -1.99 7.92
N THR A 159 -17.43 -1.71 8.94
CA THR A 159 -17.84 -0.86 10.07
C THR A 159 -17.74 0.61 9.65
N THR A 160 -18.86 1.34 9.72
CA THR A 160 -19.06 2.66 9.11
C THR A 160 -18.93 3.77 10.15
N MET A 161 -18.17 4.84 9.88
CA MET A 161 -18.30 6.11 10.61
C MET A 161 -19.06 7.15 9.77
N THR A 162 -20.02 7.79 10.41
CA THR A 162 -21.00 8.72 9.86
C THR A 162 -20.42 10.13 9.78
N THR A 163 -20.45 10.76 8.59
CA THR A 163 -20.31 12.21 8.48
C THR A 163 -21.60 12.76 7.87
N THR A 164 -22.38 13.48 8.68
CA THR A 164 -23.68 14.02 8.30
C THR A 164 -23.50 15.32 7.53
N THR A 165 -23.84 15.34 6.24
CA THR A 165 -24.04 16.60 5.50
C THR A 165 -25.53 16.76 5.23
N THR A 166 -26.17 17.71 5.91
CA THR A 166 -27.60 17.99 5.77
C THR A 166 -27.82 18.96 4.61
N THR A 167 -28.52 18.51 3.56
CA THR A 167 -29.06 19.41 2.53
C THR A 167 -30.59 19.38 2.64
N THR A 168 -31.20 20.54 2.89
CA THR A 168 -32.66 20.67 3.05
C THR A 168 -33.28 21.17 1.75
N THR A 169 -34.18 20.38 1.16
CA THR A 169 -35.02 20.81 0.04
C THR A 169 -36.47 20.86 0.50
N THR A 170 -37.12 22.02 0.39
CA THR A 170 -38.51 22.24 0.82
C THR A 170 -39.44 22.21 -0.39
N THR A 171 -40.48 21.37 -0.35
CA THR A 171 -41.57 21.37 -1.33
C THR A 171 -42.91 21.49 -0.59
N THR A 172 -43.74 22.44 -1.00
CA THR A 172 -45.03 22.75 -0.35
C THR A 172 -46.18 22.28 -1.23
N ALA A 173 -47.14 21.53 -0.66
CA ALA A 173 -48.42 21.20 -1.29
C ALA A 173 -49.58 21.50 -0.33
N THR A 174 -50.70 22.00 -0.85
CA THR A 174 -51.87 22.46 -0.07
C THR A 174 -53.11 21.65 -0.43
N THR A 175 -53.84 21.17 0.58
CA THR A 175 -55.13 20.48 0.40
C THR A 175 -56.17 21.01 1.41
N THR A 176 -57.42 21.18 0.99
CA THR A 176 -58.51 21.78 1.78
C THR A 176 -59.63 20.76 2.07
N THR A 177 -60.14 20.70 3.30
CA THR A 177 -61.27 19.84 3.67
C THR A 177 -62.28 20.59 4.56
N THR A 178 -63.58 20.39 4.33
CA THR A 178 -64.72 20.99 5.06
C THR A 178 -65.47 19.95 5.90
N THR A 179 -65.94 20.32 7.11
CA THR A 179 -66.73 19.44 8.01
C THR A 179 -68.03 20.12 8.46
N ALA A 180 -69.14 19.36 8.52
CA ALA A 180 -70.49 19.79 8.92
C ALA A 180 -70.82 19.53 10.40
N THR A 181 -71.82 20.25 10.94
CA THR A 181 -72.17 20.39 12.38
C THR A 181 -73.44 19.61 12.77
N THR A 182 -73.54 19.14 14.03
CA THR A 182 -74.80 18.63 14.66
C THR A 182 -74.97 19.15 16.10
N THR A 183 -76.21 19.46 16.51
CA THR A 183 -76.62 20.21 17.72
C THR A 183 -77.16 19.32 18.86
N THR A 184 -77.02 19.76 20.12
CA THR A 184 -77.51 19.15 21.39
C THR A 184 -78.71 19.91 22.01
N THR A 185 -79.43 19.28 22.95
CA THR A 185 -80.54 19.87 23.74
C THR A 185 -80.32 19.70 25.25
N ASN A 186 -80.63 20.75 26.05
CA ASN A 186 -80.57 20.81 27.53
C ASN A 186 -81.96 21.05 28.16
N THR A 187 -82.12 20.80 29.47
CA THR A 187 -83.21 21.35 30.31
C THR A 187 -82.72 21.61 31.75
N SER A 188 -83.13 22.74 32.35
CA SER A 188 -82.76 23.28 33.68
C SER A 188 -83.96 23.34 34.63
N THR A 189 -83.71 23.40 35.96
CA THR A 189 -84.52 24.17 36.95
C THR A 189 -83.72 24.51 38.22
N THR A 190 -84.06 25.65 38.84
CA THR A 190 -83.39 26.49 39.87
C THR A 190 -84.03 26.47 41.27
N THR A 191 -83.32 26.84 42.37
CA THR A 191 -83.74 27.88 43.38
C THR A 191 -82.68 28.15 44.49
N SER A 192 -82.84 29.29 45.21
CA SER A 192 -81.83 30.13 45.89
C SER A 192 -81.80 30.06 47.44
N SER A 193 -80.65 30.35 48.09
CA SER A 193 -80.54 31.21 49.30
C SER A 193 -79.08 31.38 49.81
N THR A 194 -78.82 32.55 50.41
CA THR A 194 -77.57 33.17 50.94
C THR A 194 -76.92 32.51 52.17
N SER A 195 -75.58 32.40 52.20
CA SER A 195 -74.68 32.88 53.27
C SER A 195 -73.18 32.55 53.00
N THR A 196 -72.34 33.33 53.67
CA THR A 196 -70.88 33.50 53.71
C THR A 196 -69.91 32.30 53.54
N SER A 197 -68.75 32.64 52.96
CA SER A 197 -67.41 32.05 53.11
C SER A 197 -67.15 30.67 52.47
N SER A 198 -66.49 30.67 51.31
CA SER A 198 -65.28 29.87 51.02
C SER A 198 -64.87 29.99 49.56
N SER A 199 -63.56 29.86 49.34
CA SER A 199 -62.86 29.90 48.06
C SER A 199 -63.28 28.80 47.09
N THR A 200 -63.55 29.16 45.82
CA THR A 200 -63.21 28.31 44.67
C THR A 200 -63.28 29.12 43.38
N THR A 201 -62.17 29.16 42.65
CA THR A 201 -62.05 29.75 41.32
C THR A 201 -62.53 28.73 40.30
N THR A 202 -63.48 29.11 39.44
CA THR A 202 -63.87 28.29 38.28
C THR A 202 -63.96 29.15 37.03
N THR A 203 -63.10 28.79 36.08
CA THR A 203 -62.90 29.36 34.75
C THR A 203 -64.09 29.01 33.85
N THR A 204 -64.59 29.96 33.05
CA THR A 204 -65.47 29.66 31.92
C THR A 204 -64.97 30.28 30.63
N THR A 205 -65.09 29.45 29.60
CA THR A 205 -64.44 29.48 28.30
C THR A 205 -65.32 30.21 27.27
N SER A 206 -64.73 31.08 26.45
CA SER A 206 -65.37 31.61 25.25
C SER A 206 -64.80 30.90 24.01
N THR A 207 -65.65 30.18 23.29
CA THR A 207 -65.32 29.50 22.03
C THR A 207 -65.42 30.49 20.87
N SER A 208 -64.28 30.93 20.35
CA SER A 208 -64.16 31.62 19.07
C SER A 208 -63.91 30.57 17.97
N SER A 209 -64.73 30.60 16.91
CA SER A 209 -64.52 29.77 15.72
C SER A 209 -63.30 30.29 14.95
N SER A 210 -62.27 29.46 14.83
CA SER A 210 -61.08 29.74 14.04
C SER A 210 -60.96 28.69 12.94
N THR A 211 -60.86 29.14 11.70
CA THR A 211 -60.55 28.30 10.54
C THR A 211 -59.07 27.93 10.62
N SER A 212 -58.75 26.68 10.97
CA SER A 212 -57.36 26.20 10.98
C SER A 212 -56.94 25.79 9.57
N THR A 213 -56.02 26.54 8.98
CA THR A 213 -55.26 26.11 7.79
C THR A 213 -54.10 25.24 8.27
N THR A 214 -54.19 23.92 8.07
CA THR A 214 -53.08 23.01 8.39
C THR A 214 -52.11 22.98 7.21
N THR A 215 -50.94 23.59 7.37
CA THR A 215 -49.84 23.46 6.42
C THR A 215 -49.05 22.21 6.80
N THR A 216 -49.16 21.14 6.02
CA THR A 216 -48.36 19.93 6.24
C THR A 216 -47.03 20.08 5.51
N THR A 217 -45.97 20.40 6.25
CA THR A 217 -44.60 20.43 5.72
C THR A 217 -44.03 19.01 5.74
N THR A 218 -43.95 18.37 4.58
CA THR A 218 -43.26 17.08 4.46
C THR A 218 -41.78 17.34 4.19
N THR A 219 -40.94 17.20 5.22
CA THR A 219 -39.48 17.23 5.08
C THR A 219 -39.00 15.85 4.66
N THR A 220 -38.62 15.68 3.39
CA THR A 220 -37.94 14.47 2.93
C THR A 220 -36.44 14.69 3.04
N THR A 221 -35.80 14.08 4.05
CA THR A 221 -34.34 14.09 4.18
C THR A 221 -33.77 12.97 3.32
N THR A 222 -33.16 13.31 2.19
CA THR A 222 -32.38 12.36 1.39
C THR A 222 -30.94 12.39 1.88
N THR A 223 -30.52 11.37 2.64
CA THR A 223 -29.14 11.20 3.08
C THR A 223 -28.34 10.51 1.97
N THR A 224 -27.58 11.28 1.19
CA THR A 224 -26.58 10.71 0.26
C THR A 224 -25.27 10.51 1.00
N THR A 225 -24.91 9.26 1.29
CA THR A 225 -23.61 8.87 1.85
C THR A 225 -22.59 8.70 0.73
N THR A 226 -21.81 9.73 0.44
CA THR A 226 -20.61 9.60 -0.41
C THR A 226 -19.41 9.29 0.47
N SER A 227 -19.00 8.02 0.53
CA SER A 227 -17.74 7.61 1.15
C SER A 227 -16.59 8.02 0.23
N ILE A 228 -15.59 8.72 0.78
CA ILE A 228 -14.34 8.93 0.07
C ILE A 228 -13.47 7.68 0.33
N PRO A 229 -13.17 6.87 -0.70
CA PRO A 229 -12.25 5.76 -0.55
C PRO A 229 -10.86 6.29 -0.19
N CYS A 230 -10.12 5.57 0.66
CA CYS A 230 -8.77 5.96 1.11
C CYS A 230 -7.73 6.06 -0.04
N GLY A 231 -8.12 5.84 -1.29
CA GLY A 231 -7.19 5.64 -2.39
C GLY A 231 -6.66 4.20 -2.43
N TYR A 232 -5.72 3.95 -3.33
CA TYR A 232 -5.02 2.67 -3.42
C TYR A 232 -3.94 2.59 -2.34
N SER A 233 -3.80 1.42 -1.72
CA SER A 233 -2.80 1.19 -0.68
C SER A 233 -2.40 -0.29 -0.66
N CYS A 234 -1.12 -0.55 -0.39
CA CYS A 234 -0.60 -1.90 -0.24
C CYS A 234 -0.69 -2.42 1.19
N VAL A 235 -0.95 -1.60 2.20
CA VAL A 235 -0.80 -1.96 3.63
C VAL A 235 -1.71 -3.08 4.15
N ASN A 236 -2.81 -3.36 3.46
CA ASN A 236 -3.72 -4.47 3.79
C ASN A 236 -3.39 -5.76 3.02
N THR A 237 -2.37 -5.73 2.16
CA THR A 237 -1.93 -6.91 1.43
C THR A 237 -1.11 -7.80 2.35
N THR A 238 -1.46 -9.07 2.44
CA THR A 238 -0.73 -10.04 3.26
C THR A 238 0.70 -10.20 2.76
N THR A 239 1.67 -10.12 3.67
CA THR A 239 3.06 -10.44 3.39
C THR A 239 3.26 -11.94 3.23
N SER A 240 4.43 -12.29 2.72
CA SER A 240 4.86 -13.67 2.67
C SER A 240 5.11 -14.19 4.07
N THR A 241 4.47 -15.31 4.37
CA THR A 241 4.74 -16.08 5.59
C THR A 241 5.49 -17.35 5.21
N ALA A 242 6.26 -17.93 6.13
CA ALA A 242 6.98 -19.18 5.89
C ALA A 242 6.09 -20.28 5.27
N ASN A 243 4.81 -20.34 5.66
CA ASN A 243 3.83 -21.31 5.15
C ASN A 243 3.42 -21.09 3.69
N SER A 244 3.68 -19.91 3.13
CA SER A 244 3.38 -19.56 1.73
C SER A 244 4.58 -19.69 0.79
N LEU A 245 5.75 -20.02 1.35
CA LEU A 245 7.01 -20.12 0.62
C LEU A 245 7.32 -21.58 0.26
N SER A 246 8.04 -21.76 -0.85
CA SER A 246 8.61 -23.05 -1.26
C SER A 246 9.96 -23.33 -0.61
N ALA A 247 10.74 -22.28 -0.30
CA ALA A 247 11.97 -22.35 0.47
C ALA A 247 12.22 -21.01 1.17
N LEU A 248 12.83 -21.05 2.35
CA LEU A 248 13.25 -19.86 3.10
C LEU A 248 14.56 -20.16 3.83
N TYR A 249 15.61 -19.40 3.53
CA TYR A 249 16.91 -19.48 4.20
C TYR A 249 17.13 -18.18 4.97
N LEU A 250 17.03 -18.26 6.30
CA LEU A 250 17.30 -17.11 7.17
C LEU A 250 18.79 -16.78 7.25
N PHE A 251 19.64 -17.80 7.10
CA PHE A 251 21.09 -17.65 7.26
C PHE A 251 21.54 -17.12 8.63
N ASP A 252 20.76 -17.39 9.68
CA ASP A 252 21.15 -16.99 11.04
C ASP A 252 22.35 -17.78 11.60
N SER A 253 22.50 -19.03 11.17
CA SER A 253 23.55 -19.93 11.69
C SER A 253 23.87 -21.13 10.79
N ASN A 254 23.08 -21.35 9.74
CA ASN A 254 23.16 -22.53 8.89
C ASN A 254 22.51 -22.25 7.51
N THR A 255 22.63 -23.20 6.59
CA THR A 255 22.01 -23.18 5.26
C THR A 255 20.79 -24.11 5.16
N ILE A 256 20.12 -24.37 6.28
CA ILE A 256 18.91 -25.18 6.34
C ILE A 256 17.72 -24.35 5.87
N ASP A 257 16.86 -24.97 5.07
CA ASP A 257 15.62 -24.36 4.63
C ASP A 257 14.61 -24.42 5.78
N TYR A 258 14.15 -23.26 6.23
CA TYR A 258 13.18 -23.10 7.31
C TYR A 258 11.84 -23.76 6.99
N THR A 259 11.46 -23.87 5.71
CA THR A 259 10.26 -24.62 5.30
C THR A 259 10.46 -26.13 5.35
N GLY A 260 11.71 -26.60 5.49
CA GLY A 260 12.08 -28.00 5.68
C GLY A 260 12.19 -28.83 4.40
N THR A 261 12.11 -28.22 3.21
CA THR A 261 12.01 -28.98 1.94
C THR A 261 13.34 -29.08 1.21
N TYR A 262 14.10 -27.99 1.14
CA TYR A 262 15.26 -27.84 0.26
C TYR A 262 16.54 -27.48 1.02
N ASN A 263 16.91 -28.26 2.04
CA ASN A 263 18.14 -28.03 2.81
C ASN A 263 19.37 -27.91 1.88
N ALA A 264 20.06 -26.79 1.97
CA ALA A 264 21.17 -26.46 1.09
C ALA A 264 22.52 -26.75 1.76
N THR A 265 23.57 -26.80 0.94
CA THR A 265 24.93 -27.10 1.38
C THR A 265 25.86 -25.93 1.05
N ALA A 266 26.64 -25.48 2.03
CA ALA A 266 27.59 -24.39 1.84
C ALA A 266 28.89 -24.89 1.22
N LEU A 267 29.46 -24.11 0.29
CA LEU A 267 30.80 -24.30 -0.27
C LEU A 267 31.74 -23.21 0.25
N GLY A 268 32.97 -23.57 0.60
CA GLY A 268 34.01 -22.61 1.01
C GLY A 268 33.86 -22.07 2.44
N ASN A 269 33.04 -22.71 3.28
CA ASN A 269 32.82 -22.37 4.69
C ASN A 269 32.52 -20.87 4.92
N PRO A 270 31.43 -20.33 4.33
CA PRO A 270 30.99 -18.96 4.59
C PRO A 270 30.73 -18.71 6.07
N SER A 271 30.98 -17.47 6.50
CA SER A 271 30.77 -17.02 7.88
C SER A 271 29.41 -16.34 8.04
N TYR A 272 28.92 -16.28 9.27
CA TYR A 272 27.70 -15.55 9.62
C TYR A 272 28.06 -14.23 10.32
N ILE A 273 27.46 -13.12 9.88
CA ILE A 273 27.68 -11.77 10.40
C ILE A 273 26.33 -11.12 10.77
N PRO A 274 26.27 -10.00 11.51
CA PRO A 274 25.01 -9.29 11.72
C PRO A 274 24.29 -8.98 10.39
N GLY A 275 23.04 -9.42 10.30
CA GLY A 275 22.21 -9.35 9.08
C GLY A 275 21.33 -8.11 9.00
N TYR A 276 20.42 -8.10 8.02
CA TYR A 276 19.27 -7.19 8.04
C TYR A 276 18.32 -7.58 9.16
N VAL A 277 18.14 -8.88 9.39
CA VAL A 277 17.46 -9.46 10.55
C VAL A 277 18.34 -10.56 11.11
N GLY A 278 18.65 -10.51 12.41
CA GLY A 278 19.50 -11.54 13.03
C GLY A 278 20.91 -11.56 12.43
N TYR A 279 21.27 -12.68 11.80
CA TYR A 279 22.55 -12.85 11.09
C TYR A 279 22.34 -13.14 9.60
N ALA A 280 23.33 -12.80 8.80
CA ALA A 280 23.39 -13.02 7.37
C ALA A 280 24.56 -13.94 6.99
N LEU A 281 24.42 -14.61 5.84
CA LEU A 281 25.50 -15.35 5.22
C LEU A 281 26.45 -14.40 4.49
N LYS A 282 27.71 -14.36 4.90
CA LYS A 282 28.76 -13.63 4.20
C LYS A 282 29.41 -14.50 3.13
N LEU A 283 29.28 -14.09 1.87
CA LEU A 283 29.92 -14.72 0.73
C LEU A 283 31.13 -13.90 0.29
N ASN A 284 32.30 -14.54 0.27
CA ASN A 284 33.55 -13.96 -0.19
C ASN A 284 33.99 -14.61 -1.49
N SER A 285 34.04 -13.81 -2.56
CA SER A 285 34.41 -14.28 -3.88
C SER A 285 35.86 -14.77 -3.96
N ALA A 286 36.79 -14.20 -3.17
CA ALA A 286 38.18 -14.65 -3.10
C ALA A 286 38.33 -16.05 -2.47
N LEU A 287 37.31 -16.52 -1.75
CA LEU A 287 37.26 -17.85 -1.14
C LEU A 287 36.34 -18.81 -1.89
N SER A 288 35.80 -18.41 -3.05
CA SER A 288 34.88 -19.23 -3.86
C SER A 288 33.65 -19.71 -3.06
N GLN A 289 33.09 -18.83 -2.23
CA GLN A 289 31.99 -19.16 -1.33
C GLN A 289 30.63 -19.11 -2.02
N SER A 290 29.79 -20.10 -1.76
CA SER A 290 28.43 -20.18 -2.31
C SER A 290 27.56 -21.17 -1.51
N VAL A 291 26.27 -21.25 -1.85
CA VAL A 291 25.34 -22.24 -1.30
C VAL A 291 24.68 -23.01 -2.43
N THR A 292 24.67 -24.33 -2.34
CA THR A 292 24.10 -25.23 -3.36
C THR A 292 22.83 -25.88 -2.84
N LEU A 293 21.72 -25.65 -3.54
CA LEU A 293 20.43 -26.29 -3.29
C LEU A 293 20.44 -27.75 -3.78
N PRO A 294 19.62 -28.63 -3.19
CA PRO A 294 19.56 -30.03 -3.62
C PRO A 294 19.04 -30.15 -5.06
N LEU A 295 19.44 -31.22 -5.77
CA LEU A 295 19.01 -31.48 -7.16
C LEU A 295 17.49 -31.61 -7.33
N THR A 296 16.76 -31.86 -6.24
CA THR A 296 15.30 -31.92 -6.23
C THR A 296 14.64 -30.54 -6.32
N PHE A 297 15.40 -29.46 -6.09
CA PHE A 297 14.91 -28.10 -6.26
C PHE A 297 14.66 -27.79 -7.74
N THR A 298 13.50 -27.18 -8.04
CA THR A 298 13.16 -26.82 -9.42
C THR A 298 12.20 -25.64 -9.52
N LEU A 299 12.51 -24.71 -10.43
CA LEU A 299 11.62 -23.68 -10.93
C LEU A 299 11.06 -24.01 -12.33
N TYR A 300 11.13 -25.29 -12.73
CA TYR A 300 10.72 -25.74 -14.05
C TYR A 300 9.25 -25.40 -14.35
N ASN A 301 9.06 -24.72 -15.48
CA ASN A 301 7.79 -24.46 -16.14
C ASN A 301 6.69 -23.95 -15.19
N ARG A 302 7.01 -22.95 -14.35
CA ARG A 302 6.08 -22.39 -13.37
C ARG A 302 6.31 -20.90 -13.12
N SER A 303 5.30 -20.26 -12.55
CA SER A 303 5.47 -18.93 -11.96
C SER A 303 6.39 -19.03 -10.74
N SER A 304 7.13 -17.97 -10.45
CA SER A 304 8.00 -17.93 -9.28
C SER A 304 8.27 -16.51 -8.81
N THR A 305 8.67 -16.40 -7.54
CA THR A 305 9.27 -15.21 -6.97
C THR A 305 10.51 -15.64 -6.20
N VAL A 306 11.63 -14.96 -6.41
CA VAL A 306 12.83 -15.09 -5.58
C VAL A 306 13.16 -13.72 -5.01
N GLU A 307 13.37 -13.64 -3.71
CA GLU A 307 13.71 -12.38 -3.04
C GLU A 307 14.71 -12.61 -1.91
N LEU A 308 15.39 -11.53 -1.51
CA LEU A 308 16.42 -11.55 -0.48
C LEU A 308 16.73 -10.13 -0.01
N TRP A 309 17.31 -10.05 1.18
CA TRP A 309 18.14 -8.92 1.58
C TRP A 309 19.58 -9.14 1.10
N LEU A 310 20.15 -8.12 0.47
CA LEU A 310 21.47 -8.15 -0.14
C LEU A 310 22.28 -6.94 0.32
N ASN A 311 23.51 -7.16 0.79
CA ASN A 311 24.48 -6.11 1.08
C ASN A 311 25.77 -6.33 0.26
N LEU A 312 26.01 -5.46 -0.73
CA LEU A 312 27.16 -5.57 -1.60
C LEU A 312 28.42 -5.02 -0.92
N GLN A 313 29.47 -5.85 -0.85
CA GLN A 313 30.70 -5.54 -0.11
C GLN A 313 31.80 -4.90 -0.98
N SER A 314 31.67 -4.96 -2.30
CA SER A 314 32.63 -4.34 -3.23
C SER A 314 31.95 -3.99 -4.55
N PRO A 315 32.40 -2.93 -5.25
CA PRO A 315 31.97 -2.70 -6.62
C PRO A 315 32.38 -3.88 -7.51
N LEU A 316 31.58 -4.17 -8.53
CA LEU A 316 31.90 -5.19 -9.51
C LEU A 316 32.85 -4.57 -10.54
N TYR A 317 34.15 -4.80 -10.39
CA TYR A 317 35.16 -4.27 -11.31
C TYR A 317 34.92 -4.78 -12.74
N ILE A 318 34.66 -3.84 -13.66
CA ILE A 318 34.52 -4.09 -15.09
C ILE A 318 35.92 -4.14 -15.71
N THR A 319 36.52 -5.33 -15.78
CA THR A 319 37.76 -5.54 -16.55
C THR A 319 37.42 -6.16 -17.90
N SER A 320 36.86 -5.34 -18.81
CA SER A 320 36.72 -5.57 -20.26
C SER A 320 36.05 -6.86 -20.81
N THR A 321 35.58 -7.77 -19.97
CA THR A 321 34.58 -8.79 -20.31
C THR A 321 33.55 -8.78 -19.20
N ALA A 322 32.26 -8.62 -19.52
CA ALA A 322 31.19 -8.43 -18.53
C ALA A 322 31.34 -9.42 -17.36
N THR A 323 31.73 -8.92 -16.18
CA THR A 323 31.78 -9.72 -14.97
C THR A 323 30.35 -9.90 -14.49
N GLU A 324 29.79 -11.07 -14.79
CA GLU A 324 28.46 -11.48 -14.35
C GLU A 324 28.60 -12.29 -13.07
N VAL A 325 28.00 -11.80 -11.99
CA VAL A 325 27.90 -12.53 -10.71
C VAL A 325 26.45 -12.87 -10.42
N SER A 326 26.17 -14.15 -10.25
CA SER A 326 24.80 -14.61 -10.00
C SER A 326 24.46 -14.52 -8.51
N ILE A 327 23.30 -13.92 -8.22
CA ILE A 327 22.63 -14.03 -6.92
C ILE A 327 22.11 -15.44 -6.76
N ILE A 328 21.34 -15.93 -7.74
CA ILE A 328 21.00 -17.34 -7.90
C ILE A 328 21.13 -17.73 -9.37
N SER A 329 21.67 -18.92 -9.62
CA SER A 329 21.67 -19.49 -10.97
C SER A 329 21.40 -20.99 -10.96
N GLN A 330 20.82 -21.47 -12.06
CA GLN A 330 20.59 -22.89 -12.32
C GLN A 330 20.70 -23.10 -13.83
N CYS A 331 21.69 -23.86 -14.29
CA CYS A 331 21.99 -23.96 -15.73
C CYS A 331 22.11 -25.41 -16.18
N ALA A 332 21.08 -25.88 -16.88
CA ALA A 332 21.03 -27.22 -17.44
C ALA A 332 21.78 -27.35 -18.77
N SER A 333 21.76 -26.29 -19.60
CA SER A 333 22.44 -26.26 -20.90
C SER A 333 22.62 -24.83 -21.39
N ILE A 334 23.87 -24.44 -21.65
CA ILE A 334 24.26 -23.12 -22.17
C ILE A 334 24.02 -22.96 -23.68
N SER A 335 23.47 -23.97 -24.36
CA SER A 335 23.28 -23.96 -25.82
C SER A 335 21.81 -23.86 -26.23
N THR A 336 20.90 -23.83 -25.25
CA THR A 336 19.46 -23.94 -25.44
C THR A 336 18.75 -22.81 -24.71
N VAL A 337 17.89 -22.09 -25.42
CA VAL A 337 16.98 -21.06 -24.88
C VAL A 337 16.17 -21.63 -23.72
N ASP A 338 16.00 -20.84 -22.67
CA ASP A 338 15.21 -21.16 -21.47
C ASP A 338 15.76 -22.27 -20.54
N HIS A 339 17.00 -22.73 -20.73
CA HIS A 339 17.61 -23.78 -19.91
C HIS A 339 18.60 -23.28 -18.83
N CYS A 340 18.86 -21.97 -18.75
CA CYS A 340 19.72 -21.42 -17.72
C CYS A 340 19.09 -20.22 -17.04
N LEU A 341 18.62 -20.41 -15.82
CA LEU A 341 18.14 -19.34 -14.97
C LEU A 341 19.34 -18.55 -14.41
N PHE A 342 19.33 -17.24 -14.60
CA PHE A 342 20.29 -16.32 -13.99
C PHE A 342 19.57 -15.10 -13.45
N TYR A 343 19.60 -14.96 -12.13
CA TYR A 343 19.29 -13.70 -11.44
C TYR A 343 20.62 -13.14 -11.00
N THR A 344 21.10 -12.12 -11.71
CA THR A 344 22.52 -11.76 -11.74
C THR A 344 22.71 -10.25 -11.61
N ILE A 345 23.92 -9.86 -11.24
CA ILE A 345 24.37 -8.47 -11.34
C ILE A 345 25.40 -8.43 -12.46
N ARG A 346 25.13 -7.57 -13.45
CA ARG A 346 25.96 -7.38 -14.64
C ARG A 346 26.13 -5.88 -14.87
N SER A 347 27.36 -5.42 -15.02
CA SER A 347 27.64 -3.98 -15.16
C SER A 347 26.93 -3.12 -14.10
N GLU A 348 26.96 -3.60 -12.85
CA GLU A 348 26.35 -2.97 -11.67
C GLU A 348 24.82 -2.82 -11.72
N LYS A 349 24.11 -3.55 -12.58
CA LYS A 349 22.64 -3.56 -12.62
C LYS A 349 22.11 -4.97 -12.45
N LEU A 350 20.88 -5.08 -11.94
CA LEU A 350 20.18 -6.34 -11.79
C LEU A 350 19.67 -6.84 -13.14
N TYR A 351 19.81 -8.15 -13.37
CA TYR A 351 19.30 -8.84 -14.55
C TYR A 351 18.60 -10.13 -14.16
N GLN A 352 17.58 -10.47 -14.95
CA GLN A 352 16.82 -11.69 -14.86
C GLN A 352 16.73 -12.33 -16.24
N GLY A 353 16.95 -13.63 -16.36
CA GLY A 353 16.63 -14.34 -17.60
C GLY A 353 16.80 -15.85 -17.50
N PHE A 354 16.40 -16.53 -18.55
CA PHE A 354 16.44 -17.99 -18.70
C PHE A 354 17.34 -18.47 -19.85
N TYR A 355 18.04 -17.53 -20.50
CA TYR A 355 19.07 -17.64 -21.54
C TYR A 355 18.59 -17.06 -22.87
N SER A 356 19.34 -16.08 -23.39
CA SER A 356 19.06 -15.34 -24.64
C SER A 356 17.86 -14.39 -24.58
N ASP A 357 17.34 -14.10 -23.38
CA ASP A 357 16.10 -13.36 -23.17
C ASP A 357 16.18 -12.35 -22.01
N ASP A 358 17.39 -11.95 -21.62
CA ASP A 358 17.68 -11.18 -20.41
C ASP A 358 16.89 -9.87 -20.33
N LYS A 359 16.32 -9.64 -19.15
CA LYS A 359 15.64 -8.41 -18.75
C LYS A 359 16.50 -7.71 -17.70
N GLY A 360 16.86 -6.46 -17.95
CA GLY A 360 17.71 -5.67 -17.06
C GLY A 360 16.94 -4.53 -16.39
N GLY A 361 17.24 -4.28 -15.12
CA GLY A 361 16.86 -3.06 -14.43
C GLY A 361 17.69 -1.85 -14.87
N THR A 362 17.32 -0.66 -14.41
CA THR A 362 18.02 0.58 -14.74
C THR A 362 18.96 1.06 -13.65
N THR A 363 18.66 0.73 -12.39
CA THR A 363 19.36 1.25 -11.22
C THR A 363 20.74 0.62 -11.07
N ASN A 364 21.72 1.47 -10.80
CA ASN A 364 23.06 1.02 -10.46
C ASN A 364 23.10 0.60 -8.98
N VAL A 365 23.25 -0.69 -8.70
CA VAL A 365 23.27 -1.21 -7.33
C VAL A 365 24.53 -0.83 -6.55
N SER A 366 25.59 -0.36 -7.23
CA SER A 366 26.81 0.12 -6.56
C SER A 366 26.60 1.41 -5.76
N THR A 367 25.49 2.14 -5.98
CA THR A 367 25.14 3.30 -5.14
C THR A 367 24.72 2.91 -3.71
N PHE A 368 24.55 1.62 -3.45
CA PHE A 368 24.15 1.06 -2.15
C PHE A 368 25.23 0.19 -1.51
N LEU A 369 26.50 0.31 -1.92
CA LEU A 369 27.60 -0.44 -1.32
C LEU A 369 27.62 -0.29 0.21
N GLY A 370 27.75 -1.41 0.92
CA GLY A 370 27.72 -1.47 2.38
C GLY A 370 26.33 -1.30 3.01
N ARG A 371 25.25 -1.16 2.21
CA ARG A 371 23.87 -0.98 2.68
C ARG A 371 23.01 -2.17 2.26
N TRP A 372 22.06 -2.53 3.12
CA TRP A 372 21.06 -3.53 2.80
C TRP A 372 20.09 -3.03 1.73
N LEU A 373 19.80 -3.90 0.77
CA LEU A 373 18.84 -3.76 -0.30
C LEU A 373 17.88 -4.94 -0.27
N HIS A 374 16.59 -4.70 -0.43
CA HIS A 374 15.67 -5.79 -0.76
C HIS A 374 15.64 -5.95 -2.28
N VAL A 375 15.91 -7.14 -2.78
CA VAL A 375 15.89 -7.46 -4.22
C VAL A 375 14.86 -8.55 -4.45
N ALA A 376 14.01 -8.39 -5.45
CA ALA A 376 13.10 -9.46 -5.86
C ALA A 376 13.01 -9.62 -7.37
N PHE A 377 12.77 -10.86 -7.79
CA PHE A 377 12.61 -11.28 -9.18
C PHE A 377 11.33 -12.09 -9.29
N THR A 378 10.37 -11.62 -10.07
CA THR A 378 9.13 -12.36 -10.33
C THR A 378 9.10 -12.88 -11.77
N TYR A 379 8.47 -14.03 -11.96
CA TYR A 379 8.08 -14.55 -13.26
C TYR A 379 6.67 -15.11 -13.15
N ASP A 380 5.73 -14.60 -13.94
CA ASP A 380 4.40 -15.16 -14.10
C ASP A 380 4.33 -15.97 -15.37
N ARG A 381 4.09 -17.28 -15.27
CA ARG A 381 4.02 -18.18 -16.43
C ARG A 381 2.80 -17.93 -17.32
N THR A 382 1.70 -17.43 -16.77
CA THR A 382 0.44 -17.23 -17.48
C THR A 382 0.56 -16.04 -18.42
N THR A 383 1.04 -14.92 -17.88
CA THR A 383 1.26 -13.70 -18.66
C THR A 383 2.57 -13.77 -19.44
N ARG A 384 3.58 -14.45 -18.85
CA ARG A 384 5.01 -14.51 -19.21
C ARG A 384 5.83 -13.31 -18.69
N LEU A 385 5.24 -12.54 -17.77
CA LEU A 385 5.83 -11.30 -17.29
C LEU A 385 6.98 -11.61 -16.33
N ARG A 386 8.13 -11.01 -16.60
CA ARG A 386 9.28 -10.95 -15.70
C ARG A 386 9.39 -9.56 -15.10
N GLN A 387 9.60 -9.43 -13.81
CA GLN A 387 9.77 -8.11 -13.18
C GLN A 387 10.87 -8.17 -12.11
N ILE A 388 11.71 -7.15 -12.11
CA ILE A 388 12.75 -6.94 -11.11
C ILE A 388 12.24 -5.85 -10.16
N TYR A 389 12.45 -6.03 -8.86
CA TYR A 389 12.13 -5.05 -7.84
C TYR A 389 13.36 -4.73 -7.00
N LEU A 390 13.51 -3.46 -6.66
CA LEU A 390 14.54 -2.96 -5.76
C LEU A 390 13.87 -2.15 -4.64
N ASN A 391 14.10 -2.55 -3.39
CA ASN A 391 13.47 -2.00 -2.18
C ASN A 391 11.93 -1.94 -2.29
N GLY A 392 11.33 -2.98 -2.87
CA GLY A 392 9.87 -3.06 -3.05
C GLY A 392 9.33 -2.35 -4.28
N ILE A 393 10.15 -1.53 -4.96
CA ILE A 393 9.74 -0.73 -6.13
C ILE A 393 10.11 -1.46 -7.42
N PRO A 394 9.18 -1.57 -8.40
CA PRO A 394 9.49 -2.19 -9.69
C PRO A 394 10.54 -1.36 -10.44
N GLU A 395 11.60 -2.03 -10.89
CA GLU A 395 12.59 -1.43 -11.77
C GLU A 395 11.98 -1.15 -13.16
N PRO A 396 12.24 0.04 -13.74
CA PRO A 396 12.09 0.23 -15.17
C PRO A 396 12.97 -0.79 -15.88
N THR A 397 12.42 -1.46 -16.89
CA THR A 397 13.10 -2.59 -17.52
C THR A 397 13.11 -2.46 -19.03
N GLY A 398 14.26 -2.76 -19.62
CA GLY A 398 14.45 -2.87 -21.06
C GLY A 398 15.06 -4.23 -21.41
N PHE A 399 14.76 -4.72 -22.61
CA PHE A 399 15.47 -5.86 -23.19
C PHE A 399 16.81 -5.40 -23.74
N THR A 400 17.89 -6.11 -23.42
CA THR A 400 19.23 -5.82 -23.95
C THR A 400 19.39 -6.15 -25.44
N ASN A 401 18.44 -6.89 -26.03
CA ASN A 401 18.52 -7.41 -27.40
C ASN A 401 17.48 -6.84 -28.38
N GLY A 402 16.88 -5.68 -28.10
CA GLY A 402 15.93 -5.04 -29.05
C GLY A 402 14.62 -5.82 -29.28
N LEU A 403 14.31 -6.79 -28.41
CA LEU A 403 13.00 -7.42 -28.35
C LEU A 403 11.99 -6.36 -27.92
N THR A 404 11.01 -6.07 -28.78
CA THR A 404 9.86 -5.23 -28.43
C THR A 404 9.08 -5.89 -27.29
N ALA A 405 8.42 -5.09 -26.45
CA ALA A 405 7.56 -5.52 -25.33
C ALA A 405 6.51 -6.62 -25.64
N ALA A 406 6.32 -6.98 -26.92
CA ALA A 406 5.39 -7.98 -27.41
C ALA A 406 5.88 -9.45 -27.36
N LEU A 407 7.10 -9.74 -26.92
CA LEU A 407 7.57 -11.13 -26.74
C LEU A 407 8.12 -11.33 -25.32
N GLU A 408 7.20 -11.57 -24.41
CA GLU A 408 7.50 -12.08 -23.08
C GLU A 408 8.15 -13.48 -23.18
N GLY A 409 9.30 -13.66 -22.53
CA GLY A 409 10.15 -14.85 -22.63
C GLY A 409 9.43 -16.14 -22.23
N GLY A 410 9.93 -17.29 -22.69
CA GLY A 410 9.40 -18.59 -22.30
C GLY A 410 9.60 -18.85 -20.80
N PRO A 411 8.97 -19.89 -20.23
CA PRO A 411 9.28 -20.30 -18.87
C PRO A 411 10.65 -20.96 -18.82
N TYR A 412 11.33 -20.88 -17.68
CA TYR A 412 12.50 -21.72 -17.43
C TYR A 412 12.14 -23.21 -17.57
N ILE A 413 12.81 -23.92 -18.46
CA ILE A 413 12.60 -25.35 -18.76
C ILE A 413 13.86 -26.19 -18.52
N GLY A 414 14.90 -25.61 -17.90
CA GLY A 414 16.08 -26.35 -17.50
C GLY A 414 15.75 -27.45 -16.48
N THR A 415 16.34 -28.63 -16.67
CA THR A 415 16.23 -29.79 -15.78
C THR A 415 17.61 -30.36 -15.48
N ASN A 416 17.77 -31.03 -14.35
CA ASN A 416 19.00 -31.77 -13.98
C ASN A 416 20.26 -30.91 -13.72
N ALA A 417 20.11 -29.70 -13.18
CA ALA A 417 21.20 -28.91 -12.64
C ALA A 417 20.85 -28.43 -11.22
N PRO A 418 21.78 -28.41 -10.25
CA PRO A 418 21.52 -27.81 -8.95
C PRO A 418 21.37 -26.29 -9.12
N ALA A 419 20.59 -25.64 -8.25
CA ALA A 419 20.64 -24.18 -8.16
C ALA A 419 21.70 -23.77 -7.15
N THR A 420 22.40 -22.67 -7.41
CA THR A 420 23.38 -22.11 -6.47
C THR A 420 23.13 -20.65 -6.18
N ILE A 421 23.19 -20.30 -4.90
CA ILE A 421 23.19 -18.93 -4.40
C ILE A 421 24.64 -18.45 -4.34
N GLY A 422 24.93 -17.31 -4.96
CA GLY A 422 26.24 -16.66 -4.92
C GLY A 422 27.30 -17.22 -5.85
N GLN A 423 26.95 -18.14 -6.74
CA GLN A 423 27.83 -18.69 -7.77
C GLN A 423 27.13 -18.66 -9.12
N ASN A 424 27.87 -18.28 -10.16
CA ASN A 424 27.43 -18.40 -11.54
C ASN A 424 27.72 -19.81 -12.09
N GLN A 425 26.68 -20.55 -12.49
CA GLN A 425 26.77 -21.91 -13.03
C GLN A 425 26.86 -22.01 -14.56
N LEU A 426 27.27 -20.97 -15.27
CA LEU A 426 27.50 -21.10 -16.72
C LEU A 426 28.55 -22.19 -17.01
N LEU A 427 28.08 -23.32 -17.55
CA LEU A 427 28.91 -24.44 -17.96
C LEU A 427 30.00 -23.94 -18.92
N ASN A 428 31.28 -24.07 -18.54
CA ASN A 428 32.47 -23.63 -19.29
C ASN A 428 32.83 -22.13 -19.25
N ALA A 429 32.22 -21.33 -18.38
CA ALA A 429 32.69 -19.97 -18.06
C ALA A 429 33.54 -19.95 -16.78
N PRO A 430 34.41 -18.95 -16.56
CA PRO A 430 35.03 -18.76 -15.25
C PRO A 430 33.94 -18.63 -14.18
N GLN A 431 34.03 -19.43 -13.12
CA GLN A 431 33.08 -19.38 -12.02
C GLN A 431 33.26 -18.07 -11.26
N ASN A 432 32.36 -17.13 -11.48
CA ASN A 432 32.29 -15.89 -10.73
C ASN A 432 31.47 -16.11 -9.47
N TYR A 433 32.01 -15.65 -8.35
CA TYR A 433 31.39 -15.74 -7.04
C TYR A 433 30.94 -14.35 -6.59
N LEU A 434 29.80 -14.30 -5.92
CA LEU A 434 29.26 -13.09 -5.33
C LEU A 434 30.12 -12.68 -4.12
N ASN A 435 30.40 -11.38 -4.00
CA ASN A 435 31.01 -10.80 -2.81
C ASN A 435 30.00 -9.89 -2.10
N ALA A 436 29.19 -10.50 -1.24
CA ALA A 436 28.05 -9.86 -0.59
C ALA A 436 27.65 -10.59 0.68
N ASP A 437 26.88 -9.92 1.52
CA ASP A 437 26.11 -10.56 2.59
C ASP A 437 24.67 -10.78 2.11
N VAL A 438 24.11 -11.95 2.41
CA VAL A 438 22.79 -12.39 1.97
C VAL A 438 21.98 -12.82 3.18
N ASP A 439 20.74 -12.36 3.26
CA ASP A 439 19.85 -12.59 4.39
C ASP A 439 18.41 -12.81 3.91
N HIS A 440 17.63 -13.59 4.66
CA HIS A 440 16.22 -13.95 4.38
C HIS A 440 15.96 -14.27 2.89
N PHE A 441 16.72 -15.22 2.35
CA PHE A 441 16.57 -15.65 0.97
C PHE A 441 15.31 -16.52 0.83
N SER A 442 14.35 -16.06 0.05
CA SER A 442 13.01 -16.63 -0.05
C SER A 442 12.68 -17.03 -1.50
N ILE A 443 11.96 -18.14 -1.65
CA ILE A 443 11.47 -18.63 -2.93
C ILE A 443 9.98 -18.96 -2.80
N SER A 444 9.16 -18.42 -3.70
CA SER A 444 7.74 -18.75 -3.86
C SER A 444 7.47 -19.41 -5.21
N ASN A 445 6.49 -20.31 -5.26
CA ASN A 445 6.01 -21.01 -6.47
C ASN A 445 4.94 -20.23 -7.25
N ARG A 446 4.78 -18.93 -6.94
CA ARG A 446 3.90 -18.01 -7.65
C ARG A 446 4.62 -16.68 -7.91
N ALA A 447 4.14 -15.94 -8.90
CA ALA A 447 4.50 -14.54 -9.06
C ALA A 447 3.76 -13.73 -8.00
N LYS A 448 4.50 -13.02 -7.15
CA LYS A 448 3.91 -12.08 -6.20
C LYS A 448 3.55 -10.77 -6.91
N SER A 449 2.50 -10.13 -6.42
CA SER A 449 2.11 -8.78 -6.84
C SER A 449 3.10 -7.73 -6.32
N ALA A 450 3.07 -6.55 -6.93
CA ALA A 450 3.89 -5.43 -6.48
C ALA A 450 3.62 -5.03 -5.02
N CYS A 451 2.38 -5.13 -4.54
CA CYS A 451 2.07 -4.82 -3.14
C CYS A 451 2.64 -5.83 -2.15
N GLU A 452 2.65 -7.12 -2.50
CA GLU A 452 3.27 -8.14 -1.67
C GLU A 452 4.77 -7.90 -1.58
N ILE A 453 5.43 -7.63 -2.71
CA ILE A 453 6.87 -7.31 -2.75
C ILE A 453 7.19 -6.02 -1.99
N LEU A 454 6.33 -4.99 -2.09
CA LEU A 454 6.50 -3.76 -1.34
C LEU A 454 6.40 -4.00 0.17
N ASN A 455 5.42 -4.78 0.61
CA ASN A 455 5.29 -5.09 2.03
C ASN A 455 6.41 -6.02 2.52
N ASP A 456 6.81 -7.03 1.75
CA ASP A 456 7.94 -7.90 2.08
C ASP A 456 9.25 -7.09 2.24
N ALA A 457 9.43 -6.05 1.42
CA ALA A 457 10.59 -5.15 1.49
C ALA A 457 10.49 -4.10 2.61
N THR A 458 9.29 -3.63 2.96
CA THR A 458 9.14 -2.41 3.77
C THR A 458 8.41 -2.57 5.09
N LEU A 459 7.60 -3.61 5.28
CA LEU A 459 7.00 -3.90 6.59
C LEU A 459 8.08 -4.54 7.47
N ALA A 460 8.67 -3.75 8.37
CA ALA A 460 9.70 -4.23 9.28
C ALA A 460 9.11 -5.19 10.32
N THR A 461 7.92 -4.89 10.84
CA THR A 461 7.17 -5.80 11.72
C THR A 461 5.70 -5.40 11.84
N TYR A 462 4.85 -6.37 12.14
CA TYR A 462 3.45 -6.22 12.50
C TYR A 462 3.10 -7.12 13.69
N PHE A 463 2.67 -6.54 14.80
CA PHE A 463 2.09 -7.27 15.93
C PHE A 463 0.62 -6.93 16.09
N SER A 464 -0.24 -7.93 15.85
CA SER A 464 -1.68 -7.86 16.17
C SER A 464 -1.96 -7.97 17.67
N PHE A 465 -1.07 -8.62 18.44
CA PHE A 465 -1.26 -8.99 19.85
C PHE A 465 -2.45 -9.92 20.13
N ASP A 466 -3.05 -10.47 19.08
CA ASP A 466 -4.13 -11.45 19.18
C ASP A 466 -3.68 -12.69 19.94
N SER A 467 -4.52 -13.16 20.86
CA SER A 467 -4.21 -14.28 21.76
C SER A 467 -2.97 -14.03 22.64
N GLY A 468 -2.58 -12.77 22.85
CA GLY A 468 -1.34 -12.41 23.53
C GLY A 468 -0.08 -12.79 22.75
N SER A 469 -0.20 -13.05 21.44
CA SER A 469 0.92 -13.38 20.57
C SER A 469 1.95 -12.26 20.55
N LEU A 470 3.21 -12.62 20.76
CA LEU A 470 4.37 -11.73 20.62
C LEU A 470 5.20 -12.10 19.38
N VAL A 471 4.59 -12.78 18.41
CA VAL A 471 5.22 -13.19 17.15
C VAL A 471 4.79 -12.22 16.06
N ASP A 472 5.76 -11.76 15.29
CA ASP A 472 5.56 -10.90 14.13
C ASP A 472 4.68 -11.59 13.08
N ASN A 473 3.61 -10.90 12.67
CA ASN A 473 2.74 -11.26 11.56
C ASN A 473 3.30 -10.77 10.20
N GLY A 474 4.41 -10.01 10.21
CA GLY A 474 5.12 -9.53 9.04
C GLY A 474 6.15 -10.52 8.45
N PRO A 475 6.96 -10.07 7.48
CA PRO A 475 7.86 -10.92 6.70
C PRO A 475 9.16 -11.31 7.42
N ASN A 476 9.52 -10.60 8.50
CA ASN A 476 10.83 -10.74 9.16
C ASN A 476 10.80 -11.69 10.37
N MET A 477 9.63 -12.25 10.70
CA MET A 477 9.45 -13.27 11.75
C MET A 477 10.08 -12.89 13.10
N LEU A 478 10.08 -11.60 13.43
CA LEU A 478 10.62 -11.11 14.69
C LEU A 478 9.78 -11.64 15.86
N VAL A 479 10.43 -11.86 17.00
CA VAL A 479 9.75 -12.26 18.24
C VAL A 479 9.99 -11.21 19.30
N GLY A 480 8.90 -10.64 19.79
CA GLY A 480 8.91 -9.69 20.88
C GLY A 480 8.95 -10.36 22.24
N THR A 481 9.26 -9.56 23.25
CA THR A 481 9.18 -9.91 24.67
C THR A 481 8.25 -8.92 25.35
N ALA A 482 7.55 -9.35 26.40
CA ALA A 482 6.72 -8.45 27.18
C ALA A 482 6.77 -8.82 28.66
N VAL A 483 6.71 -7.79 29.51
CA VAL A 483 6.72 -7.91 30.96
C VAL A 483 5.59 -7.07 31.53
N GLY A 484 4.87 -7.60 32.53
CA GLY A 484 3.88 -6.84 33.29
C GLY A 484 2.66 -6.37 32.49
N GLN A 485 2.38 -7.01 31.35
CA GLN A 485 1.24 -6.76 30.48
C GLN A 485 0.10 -7.76 30.73
N THR A 486 -1.12 -7.39 30.38
CA THR A 486 -2.27 -8.31 30.32
C THR A 486 -2.97 -8.23 28.98
N THR A 487 -3.50 -9.34 28.49
CA THR A 487 -4.32 -9.35 27.27
C THR A 487 -5.74 -8.88 27.58
N ILE A 488 -6.28 -7.98 26.77
CA ILE A 488 -7.63 -7.44 26.89
C ILE A 488 -8.34 -7.46 25.52
N THR A 489 -9.60 -7.03 25.46
CA THR A 489 -10.27 -6.75 24.18
C THR A 489 -9.62 -5.56 23.48
N GLY A 490 -9.16 -5.78 22.25
CA GLY A 490 -8.51 -4.79 21.42
C GLY A 490 -9.48 -3.89 20.65
N VAL A 491 -8.93 -3.01 19.82
CA VAL A 491 -9.70 -2.35 18.76
C VAL A 491 -10.10 -3.38 17.71
N ARG A 492 -9.24 -4.38 17.50
CA ARG A 492 -9.51 -5.62 16.79
C ARG A 492 -9.22 -6.74 17.76
N ASN A 493 -10.13 -7.71 17.89
CA ASN A 493 -9.89 -8.92 18.67
C ASN A 493 -9.27 -8.66 20.06
N GLN A 494 -7.95 -8.82 20.23
CA GLN A 494 -7.26 -8.64 21.51
C GLN A 494 -6.05 -7.69 21.44
N ALA A 495 -5.81 -6.97 22.54
CA ALA A 495 -4.72 -6.02 22.70
C ALA A 495 -3.89 -6.27 23.96
N LEU A 496 -2.73 -5.62 24.06
CA LEU A 496 -1.95 -5.58 25.30
C LEU A 496 -2.33 -4.37 26.14
N SER A 497 -2.57 -4.59 27.43
CA SER A 497 -2.79 -3.54 28.43
C SER A 497 -1.59 -3.41 29.36
N PHE A 498 -1.15 -2.17 29.57
CA PHE A 498 -0.01 -1.81 30.41
C PHE A 498 -0.49 -0.95 31.58
N SER A 499 -0.41 -1.50 32.80
CA SER A 499 -0.86 -0.83 34.03
C SER A 499 0.27 -0.57 35.03
N GLY A 500 1.48 -1.06 34.75
CA GLY A 500 2.62 -0.97 35.65
C GLY A 500 3.03 0.46 35.98
N ASN A 501 3.53 0.65 37.21
CA ASN A 501 4.22 1.87 37.61
C ASN A 501 5.72 1.74 37.32
N ASN A 502 6.42 2.88 37.21
CA ASN A 502 7.88 2.92 37.18
C ASN A 502 8.51 2.00 36.12
N MET A 503 7.95 2.00 34.91
CA MET A 503 8.63 1.40 33.72
C MET A 503 8.74 -0.13 33.75
N THR A 504 7.97 -0.78 34.63
CA THR A 504 7.97 -2.24 34.86
C THR A 504 7.03 -3.03 33.94
N SER A 505 6.24 -2.34 33.11
CA SER A 505 5.28 -2.94 32.18
C SER A 505 5.62 -2.47 30.77
N TYR A 506 5.95 -3.39 29.87
CA TYR A 506 6.40 -3.05 28.51
C TYR A 506 6.30 -4.23 27.55
N PHE A 507 6.29 -3.91 26.26
CA PHE A 507 6.60 -4.84 25.17
C PHE A 507 7.88 -4.34 24.48
N GLN A 508 8.76 -5.23 24.04
CA GLN A 508 9.97 -4.88 23.31
C GLN A 508 10.23 -5.87 22.18
N VAL A 509 10.57 -5.32 21.01
CA VAL A 509 11.05 -6.09 19.84
C VAL A 509 12.42 -5.57 19.43
N ALA A 510 13.29 -6.48 18.99
CA ALA A 510 14.61 -6.21 18.44
C ALA A 510 14.66 -6.51 16.94
N GLY A 511 15.78 -6.22 16.26
CA GLY A 511 15.96 -6.56 14.84
C GLY A 511 15.49 -5.48 13.87
N LEU A 512 15.24 -4.26 14.34
CA LEU A 512 14.77 -3.15 13.49
C LEU A 512 15.97 -2.42 12.86
N THR A 513 16.61 -3.05 11.87
CA THR A 513 17.80 -2.53 11.17
C THR A 513 17.53 -1.20 10.44
N ALA A 514 16.34 -1.05 9.87
CA ALA A 514 15.94 0.21 9.23
C ALA A 514 15.98 1.39 10.21
N LEU A 515 15.38 1.26 11.41
CA LEU A 515 15.46 2.29 12.44
C LEU A 515 16.89 2.51 12.97
N GLY A 516 17.81 1.58 12.72
CA GLY A 516 19.24 1.76 12.97
C GLY A 516 19.98 2.58 11.91
N THR A 517 19.35 2.90 10.78
CA THR A 517 20.00 3.42 9.58
C THR A 517 19.66 4.89 9.37
N SER A 518 20.68 5.74 9.36
CA SER A 518 20.50 7.19 9.17
C SER A 518 19.88 7.52 7.81
N ASN A 519 19.02 8.55 7.79
CA ASN A 519 18.30 9.05 6.62
C ASN A 519 17.40 8.03 5.90
N ILE A 520 17.09 6.90 6.53
CA ILE A 520 16.01 6.04 6.02
C ILE A 520 14.67 6.71 6.29
N ALA A 521 13.72 6.55 5.37
CA ALA A 521 12.33 6.86 5.65
C ALA A 521 11.73 5.75 6.54
N PHE A 522 10.81 6.10 7.42
CA PHE A 522 10.13 5.12 8.26
C PHE A 522 8.72 5.58 8.64
N SER A 523 7.91 4.63 9.09
CA SER A 523 6.62 4.92 9.71
C SER A 523 6.35 3.97 10.87
N ILE A 524 5.69 4.47 11.91
CA ILE A 524 5.25 3.68 13.06
C ILE A 524 3.76 3.95 13.25
N ALA A 525 2.95 2.90 13.11
CA ALA A 525 1.50 2.96 13.25
C ALA A 525 1.04 2.04 14.37
N LEU A 526 0.12 2.51 15.21
CA LEU A 526 -0.46 1.73 16.29
C LEU A 526 -1.80 2.34 16.75
N TYR A 527 -2.61 1.52 17.39
CA TYR A 527 -3.75 2.00 18.16
C TYR A 527 -3.38 2.10 19.63
N ILE A 528 -3.79 3.20 20.26
CA ILE A 528 -3.63 3.38 21.71
C ILE A 528 -4.96 3.71 22.36
N LYS A 529 -5.12 3.30 23.61
CA LYS A 529 -6.21 3.70 24.49
C LYS A 529 -5.63 4.14 25.84
N PRO A 530 -5.25 5.42 25.97
CA PRO A 530 -4.59 5.91 27.18
C PRO A 530 -5.53 5.91 28.38
N ILE A 531 -5.06 5.44 29.53
CA ILE A 531 -5.74 5.63 30.83
C ILE A 531 -5.33 6.96 31.46
N ILE A 532 -4.07 7.37 31.24
CA ILE A 532 -3.53 8.68 31.59
C ILE A 532 -2.78 9.28 30.40
N LEU A 533 -2.72 10.61 30.34
CA LEU A 533 -2.03 11.35 29.26
C LEU A 533 -0.63 11.75 29.70
N ASN A 534 0.20 10.77 30.00
CA ASN A 534 1.60 10.93 30.40
C ASN A 534 2.44 9.74 29.93
N GLY A 535 3.73 9.96 29.73
CA GLY A 535 4.73 8.95 29.42
C GLY A 535 4.97 8.76 27.93
N THR A 536 6.03 8.00 27.65
CA THR A 536 6.38 7.54 26.30
C THR A 536 5.76 6.17 26.07
N PHE A 537 5.21 5.95 24.89
CA PHE A 537 4.73 4.63 24.49
C PHE A 537 5.41 4.06 23.25
N VAL A 538 6.28 4.81 22.56
CA VAL A 538 7.26 4.26 21.63
C VAL A 538 8.63 4.83 21.96
N HIS A 539 9.54 3.98 22.44
CA HIS A 539 10.93 4.30 22.73
C HIS A 539 11.84 3.48 21.82
N VAL A 540 12.79 4.13 21.15
CA VAL A 540 13.74 3.46 20.26
C VAL A 540 15.13 3.57 20.86
N SER A 541 15.89 2.48 20.86
CA SER A 541 17.23 2.44 21.46
C SER A 541 18.12 1.40 20.80
N MET A 542 19.43 1.62 20.85
CA MET A 542 20.40 0.65 20.32
C MET A 542 20.64 -0.55 21.25
N ASN A 543 20.27 -0.44 22.53
CA ASN A 543 20.50 -1.48 23.53
C ASN A 543 19.19 -1.94 24.16
N PRO A 544 19.09 -3.22 24.58
CA PRO A 544 17.85 -3.77 25.14
C PRO A 544 17.44 -3.11 26.46
N SER A 545 18.38 -2.52 27.20
CA SER A 545 18.09 -1.82 28.46
C SER A 545 17.47 -0.43 28.27
N GLY A 546 17.35 0.04 27.03
CA GLY A 546 16.86 1.38 26.70
C GLY A 546 17.86 2.49 26.99
N THR A 547 19.11 2.20 27.36
CA THR A 547 20.16 3.15 27.81
C THR A 547 21.55 2.78 27.24
N ASN A 548 22.60 3.51 27.63
CA ASN A 548 24.02 3.25 27.35
C ASN A 548 24.40 3.37 25.87
N GLY A 549 23.85 4.36 25.19
CA GLY A 549 24.11 4.61 23.77
C GLY A 549 23.05 5.49 23.14
N TRP A 550 22.82 5.33 21.85
CA TRP A 550 21.75 6.02 21.14
C TRP A 550 20.37 5.54 21.60
N CYS A 551 19.52 6.48 22.00
CA CYS A 551 18.13 6.24 22.37
C CYS A 551 17.30 7.53 22.33
N LEU A 552 16.02 7.40 21.96
CA LEU A 552 15.07 8.50 21.87
C LEU A 552 13.62 7.98 22.01
N SER A 553 12.79 8.71 22.77
CA SER A 553 11.34 8.54 22.72
C SER A 553 10.83 9.05 21.37
N PHE A 554 10.12 8.23 20.60
CA PHE A 554 9.56 8.61 19.31
C PHE A 554 8.12 9.11 19.45
N ILE A 555 7.28 8.39 20.20
CA ILE A 555 5.86 8.73 20.37
C ILE A 555 5.46 8.71 21.85
N GLY A 556 4.80 9.76 22.31
CA GLY A 556 4.41 9.89 23.70
C GLY A 556 3.57 11.12 24.01
N PHE A 557 3.37 11.38 25.30
CA PHE A 557 2.76 12.60 25.79
C PHE A 557 3.81 13.55 26.35
N THR A 558 3.64 14.83 26.03
CA THR A 558 4.38 15.94 26.65
C THR A 558 3.96 16.12 28.11
N SER A 559 4.74 16.88 28.89
CA SER A 559 4.36 17.26 30.26
C SER A 559 3.05 18.06 30.33
N SER A 560 2.70 18.74 29.24
CA SER A 560 1.42 19.45 29.04
C SER A 560 0.31 18.58 28.45
N ARG A 561 0.49 17.25 28.40
CA ARG A 561 -0.51 16.23 27.99
C ARG A 561 -0.84 16.19 26.49
N TYR A 562 -0.23 17.03 25.67
CA TYR A 562 -0.32 16.88 24.22
C TYR A 562 0.38 15.61 23.78
N LEU A 563 -0.24 14.87 22.88
CA LEU A 563 0.45 13.86 22.09
C LEU A 563 1.57 14.53 21.28
N ALA A 564 2.69 13.86 21.10
CA ALA A 564 3.73 14.31 20.17
C ALA A 564 4.49 13.13 19.57
N VAL A 565 5.06 13.37 18.39
CA VAL A 565 6.04 12.51 17.73
C VAL A 565 7.35 13.26 17.59
N GLN A 566 8.49 12.58 17.62
CA GLN A 566 9.79 13.22 17.46
C GLN A 566 10.87 12.30 16.85
N VAL A 567 11.79 12.92 16.12
CA VAL A 567 12.93 12.28 15.47
C VAL A 567 14.22 13.04 15.79
N TRP A 568 15.37 12.35 15.82
CA TRP A 568 16.68 12.97 16.06
C TRP A 568 17.35 13.43 14.77
N ASP A 569 17.64 14.72 14.64
CA ASP A 569 18.27 15.29 13.44
C ASP A 569 19.81 15.34 13.49
N GLY A 570 20.42 14.83 14.56
CA GLY A 570 21.86 14.93 14.82
C GLY A 570 22.24 16.00 15.82
N SER A 571 21.36 16.98 16.06
CA SER A 571 21.60 18.12 16.96
C SER A 571 20.51 18.27 18.01
N THR A 572 19.26 18.08 17.64
CA THR A 572 18.11 18.19 18.52
C THR A 572 17.00 17.24 18.07
N ALA A 573 16.12 16.90 19.02
CA ALA A 573 14.89 16.20 18.69
C ALA A 573 13.90 17.17 18.05
N ARG A 574 13.55 16.89 16.79
CA ARG A 574 12.53 17.62 16.03
C ARG A 574 11.20 16.94 16.27
N TYR A 575 10.14 17.71 16.55
CA TYR A 575 8.88 17.15 17.02
C TYR A 575 7.67 17.82 16.39
N ALA A 576 6.62 17.04 16.13
CA ALA A 576 5.30 17.53 15.74
C ALA A 576 4.33 17.36 16.93
N LEU A 577 3.67 18.45 17.32
CA LEU A 577 2.67 18.42 18.39
C LEU A 577 1.30 17.99 17.86
N GLY A 578 0.68 17.08 18.61
CA GLY A 578 -0.66 16.54 18.41
C GLY A 578 -1.71 17.16 19.37
N PRO A 579 -2.93 16.61 19.38
CA PRO A 579 -3.98 17.03 20.31
C PRO A 579 -3.77 16.47 21.72
N ILE A 580 -4.57 16.97 22.68
CA ILE A 580 -4.83 16.27 23.94
C ILE A 580 -5.88 15.20 23.65
N LEU A 581 -5.54 13.92 23.86
CA LEU A 581 -6.45 12.81 23.57
C LEU A 581 -7.51 12.62 24.66
N THR A 582 -8.65 12.06 24.28
CA THR A 582 -9.64 11.56 25.24
C THR A 582 -9.16 10.24 25.84
N ILE A 583 -9.08 10.16 27.17
CA ILE A 583 -8.72 8.90 27.85
C ILE A 583 -9.77 7.81 27.60
N ASN A 584 -9.36 6.55 27.73
CA ASN A 584 -10.17 5.36 27.55
C ASN A 584 -10.85 5.24 26.17
N THR A 585 -10.34 5.95 25.16
CA THR A 585 -10.81 5.89 23.77
C THR A 585 -9.70 5.40 22.86
N TRP A 586 -10.00 4.40 22.02
CA TRP A 586 -9.07 3.94 20.99
C TRP A 586 -8.80 5.06 19.98
N THR A 587 -7.52 5.34 19.74
CA THR A 587 -7.04 6.33 18.78
C THR A 587 -5.95 5.71 17.92
N HIS A 588 -6.10 5.78 16.60
CA HIS A 588 -5.05 5.40 15.67
C HIS A 588 -4.03 6.54 15.59
N VAL A 589 -2.77 6.25 15.92
CA VAL A 589 -1.66 7.21 15.90
C VAL A 589 -0.62 6.70 14.91
N VAL A 590 -0.21 7.57 13.99
CA VAL A 590 0.87 7.25 13.05
C VAL A 590 1.90 8.36 13.02
N GLU A 591 3.15 7.98 13.19
CA GLU A 591 4.32 8.78 12.87
C GLU A 591 4.83 8.38 11.49
N THR A 592 5.07 9.33 10.60
CA THR A 592 5.80 9.09 9.35
C THR A 592 6.96 10.08 9.24
N PHE A 593 8.08 9.61 8.70
CA PHE A 593 9.26 10.44 8.49
C PHE A 593 9.94 10.13 7.15
N SER A 594 10.34 11.18 6.43
CA SER A 594 11.38 11.13 5.42
C SER A 594 12.15 12.45 5.36
N ILE A 595 13.37 12.43 4.80
CA ILE A 595 14.13 13.66 4.56
C ILE A 595 13.43 14.60 3.55
N THR A 596 12.54 14.05 2.72
CA THR A 596 11.81 14.80 1.69
C THR A 596 10.61 15.53 2.28
N ASN A 597 9.81 14.83 3.08
CA ASN A 597 8.53 15.34 3.59
C ASN A 597 8.60 15.80 5.06
N GLY A 598 9.71 15.53 5.75
CA GLY A 598 9.88 15.83 7.16
C GLY A 598 9.15 14.84 8.06
N LEU A 599 8.74 15.31 9.25
CA LEU A 599 8.06 14.51 10.26
C LEU A 599 6.57 14.83 10.26
N ASN A 600 5.72 13.81 10.17
CA ASN A 600 4.27 13.93 10.13
C ASN A 600 3.62 13.11 11.24
N LEU A 601 2.57 13.69 11.84
CA LEU A 601 1.69 13.05 12.81
C LEU A 601 0.30 12.92 12.23
N TYR A 602 -0.20 11.70 12.13
CA TYR A 602 -1.57 11.40 11.74
C TYR A 602 -2.37 10.88 12.93
N ILE A 603 -3.65 11.27 12.98
CA ILE A 603 -4.63 10.81 13.96
C ILE A 603 -5.86 10.30 13.23
N ASN A 604 -6.28 9.09 13.55
CA ASN A 604 -7.48 8.46 12.98
C ASN A 604 -7.54 8.53 11.44
N GLY A 605 -6.39 8.28 10.80
CA GLY A 605 -6.28 8.25 9.34
C GLY A 605 -6.10 9.61 8.66
N THR A 606 -6.02 10.71 9.43
CA THR A 606 -5.92 12.08 8.91
C THR A 606 -4.63 12.76 9.38
N LEU A 607 -3.97 13.51 8.49
CA LEU A 607 -2.79 14.30 8.85
C LEU A 607 -3.21 15.37 9.85
N TYR A 608 -2.59 15.37 11.03
CA TYR A 608 -2.89 16.31 12.10
C TYR A 608 -1.84 17.43 12.18
N SER A 609 -0.55 17.07 12.13
CA SER A 609 0.55 18.02 12.26
C SER A 609 1.76 17.58 11.46
N SER A 610 2.58 18.53 11.02
CA SER A 610 3.78 18.28 10.23
C SER A 610 4.89 19.25 10.60
N VAL A 611 6.13 18.79 10.48
CA VAL A 611 7.33 19.61 10.56
C VAL A 611 8.14 19.35 9.29
N SER A 612 8.07 20.30 8.37
CA SER A 612 8.95 20.35 7.21
C SER A 612 10.34 20.86 7.60
N ASN A 613 11.33 20.67 6.72
CA ASN A 613 12.74 21.08 6.94
C ASN A 613 13.47 20.28 8.03
N ILE A 614 13.39 18.96 7.97
CA ILE A 614 14.29 18.06 8.68
C ILE A 614 15.22 17.46 7.64
N THR A 615 16.48 17.88 7.62
CA THR A 615 17.44 17.51 6.57
C THR A 615 18.21 16.23 6.87
N ALA A 616 18.07 15.69 8.08
CA ALA A 616 18.74 14.46 8.49
C ALA A 616 17.92 13.71 9.53
N TYR A 617 18.03 12.39 9.49
CA TYR A 617 17.76 11.50 10.61
C TYR A 617 19.06 10.81 10.98
N VAL A 618 19.54 11.02 12.21
CA VAL A 618 20.79 10.43 12.68
C VAL A 618 20.47 9.26 13.62
N ALA A 619 20.60 8.05 13.10
CA ALA A 619 20.33 6.81 13.83
C ALA A 619 21.58 6.28 14.56
N SER A 620 21.46 5.13 15.21
CA SER A 620 22.55 4.51 15.98
C SER A 620 23.64 3.84 15.14
N GLY A 621 23.37 3.52 13.87
CA GLY A 621 24.26 2.74 13.01
C GLY A 621 24.21 1.22 13.25
N VAL A 622 23.31 0.72 14.11
CA VAL A 622 23.12 -0.72 14.40
C VAL A 622 21.64 -1.04 14.48
N SER A 623 21.25 -2.32 14.37
CA SER A 623 19.87 -2.75 14.58
C SER A 623 19.31 -2.26 15.93
N ASN A 624 18.11 -1.68 15.91
CA ASN A 624 17.49 -1.06 17.08
C ASN A 624 16.45 -1.95 17.76
N TYR A 625 16.18 -1.59 19.01
CA TYR A 625 15.05 -2.06 19.81
C TYR A 625 13.95 -1.01 19.78
N LEU A 626 12.71 -1.45 19.65
CA LEU A 626 11.52 -0.64 19.88
C LEU A 626 10.82 -1.16 21.13
N THR A 627 10.59 -0.28 22.10
CA THR A 627 9.90 -0.58 23.35
C THR A 627 8.60 0.21 23.44
N ILE A 628 7.53 -0.51 23.74
CA ILE A 628 6.20 0.03 23.99
C ILE A 628 5.97 0.18 25.49
N ALA A 629 5.27 1.26 25.84
CA ALA A 629 4.81 1.61 27.19
C ALA A 629 5.90 1.93 28.24
N SER A 630 7.18 1.91 27.88
CA SER A 630 8.29 2.17 28.79
C SER A 630 9.51 2.72 28.05
N THR A 631 10.35 3.51 28.74
CA THR A 631 11.72 3.83 28.29
C THR A 631 12.79 3.03 29.05
N LEU A 632 12.37 1.96 29.75
CA LEU A 632 13.21 1.07 30.56
C LEU A 632 14.13 1.82 31.54
N SER A 633 15.44 1.64 31.45
CA SER A 633 16.41 2.30 32.33
C SER A 633 16.82 3.69 31.85
N ALA A 634 16.23 4.22 30.77
CA ALA A 634 16.61 5.52 30.23
C ALA A 634 16.44 6.65 31.26
N SER A 635 15.38 6.60 32.08
CA SER A 635 15.03 7.64 33.06
C SER A 635 16.06 7.81 34.19
N SER A 636 16.87 6.77 34.45
CA SER A 636 17.94 6.79 35.45
C SER A 636 19.32 7.04 34.84
N SER A 637 19.41 7.29 33.53
CA SER A 637 20.66 7.51 32.80
C SER A 637 20.74 8.91 32.21
N SER A 638 21.95 9.46 32.13
CA SER A 638 22.23 10.69 31.36
C SER A 638 22.52 10.41 29.87
N SER A 639 22.41 9.16 29.42
CA SER A 639 22.85 8.73 28.09
C SER A 639 21.78 8.83 27.01
N CYS A 640 20.51 8.75 27.39
CA CYS A 640 19.40 9.03 26.47
C CYS A 640 19.14 10.52 26.37
N SER A 641 18.96 10.97 25.13
CA SER A 641 18.62 12.36 24.87
C SER A 641 17.26 12.67 25.49
N SER A 642 17.24 13.54 26.51
CA SER A 642 16.04 14.24 26.95
C SER A 642 15.73 15.45 26.06
N SER A 643 16.44 15.62 24.95
CA SER A 643 16.12 16.63 23.95
C SER A 643 14.73 16.36 23.40
N GLY A 644 13.97 17.44 23.22
CA GLY A 644 12.62 17.40 22.65
C GLY A 644 11.55 17.69 23.70
N VAL A 645 10.34 17.19 23.42
CA VAL A 645 9.14 17.47 24.23
C VAL A 645 8.60 16.24 24.96
N LEU A 646 9.08 15.06 24.60
CA LEU A 646 8.69 13.81 25.23
C LEU A 646 9.58 13.52 26.44
N GLY A 647 8.93 13.31 27.59
CA GLY A 647 9.61 12.91 28.81
C GLY A 647 9.89 11.40 28.86
N LEU A 648 10.96 11.03 29.55
CA LEU A 648 11.26 9.65 29.88
C LEU A 648 10.28 9.18 30.96
N GLY A 649 9.50 8.15 30.67
CA GLY A 649 8.48 7.63 31.58
C GLY A 649 7.60 6.57 30.93
N SER A 650 6.81 5.88 31.76
CA SER A 650 5.92 4.81 31.30
C SER A 650 4.54 5.34 30.89
N PHE A 651 4.05 4.88 29.76
CA PHE A 651 2.64 5.03 29.38
C PHE A 651 1.77 4.01 30.13
N LYS A 652 0.52 4.38 30.38
CA LYS A 652 -0.49 3.46 30.89
C LYS A 652 -1.72 3.50 30.03
N GLY A 653 -2.16 2.33 29.61
CA GLY A 653 -3.25 2.15 28.70
C GLY A 653 -3.05 0.91 27.84
N ASP A 654 -3.89 0.81 26.83
CA ASP A 654 -3.93 -0.34 25.94
C ASP A 654 -3.26 0.00 24.61
N VAL A 655 -2.58 -0.96 24.00
CA VAL A 655 -1.92 -0.84 22.68
C VAL A 655 -2.31 -2.03 21.81
N ASP A 656 -2.62 -1.73 20.57
CA ASP A 656 -3.06 -2.71 19.59
C ASP A 656 -2.45 -2.44 18.21
N GLU A 657 -2.34 -3.47 17.38
CA GLU A 657 -2.10 -3.34 15.93
C GLU A 657 -0.80 -2.58 15.55
N LEU A 658 0.29 -2.82 16.28
CA LEU A 658 1.59 -2.18 16.06
C LEU A 658 2.20 -2.59 14.72
N ARG A 659 2.52 -1.62 13.86
CA ARG A 659 3.24 -1.80 12.61
C ARG A 659 4.41 -0.83 12.49
N VAL A 660 5.54 -1.32 12.02
CA VAL A 660 6.73 -0.50 11.72
C VAL A 660 7.10 -0.72 10.27
N TYR A 661 7.33 0.37 9.55
CA TYR A 661 7.73 0.36 8.14
C TYR A 661 9.09 1.03 7.95
N SER A 662 9.91 0.50 7.04
CA SER A 662 11.14 1.13 6.53
C SER A 662 10.89 2.03 5.31
N GLN A 663 9.67 2.59 5.25
CA GLN A 663 9.27 3.59 4.28
C GLN A 663 8.35 4.63 4.94
N GLU A 664 8.24 5.80 4.31
CA GLU A 664 7.19 6.75 4.64
C GLU A 664 5.86 6.27 4.05
N LEU A 665 4.85 6.05 4.90
CA LEU A 665 3.50 5.75 4.46
C LEU A 665 2.83 6.99 3.88
N THR A 666 2.08 6.80 2.80
CA THR A 666 1.27 7.87 2.21
C THR A 666 0.02 8.14 3.05
N ALA A 667 -0.63 9.28 2.84
CA ALA A 667 -1.93 9.56 3.47
C ALA A 667 -3.00 8.50 3.14
N ALA A 668 -2.92 7.88 1.95
CA ALA A 668 -3.80 6.79 1.53
C ALA A 668 -3.56 5.52 2.36
N ASP A 669 -2.29 5.18 2.60
CA ASP A 669 -1.89 4.06 3.45
C ASP A 669 -2.36 4.27 4.89
N VAL A 670 -2.13 5.46 5.45
CA VAL A 670 -2.53 5.79 6.82
C VAL A 670 -4.05 5.78 6.99
N CYS A 671 -4.79 6.30 6.02
CA CYS A 671 -6.25 6.20 5.98
C CYS A 671 -6.69 4.73 5.96
N THR A 672 -6.06 3.90 5.14
CA THR A 672 -6.39 2.48 5.00
C THR A 672 -6.14 1.71 6.31
N LEU A 673 -5.00 1.91 6.97
CA LEU A 673 -4.69 1.31 8.28
C LEU A 673 -5.66 1.74 9.39
N SER A 674 -6.16 2.98 9.32
CA SER A 674 -7.11 3.49 10.32
C SER A 674 -8.50 2.83 10.25
N ARG A 675 -8.78 2.11 9.15
CA ARG A 675 -10.07 1.47 8.85
C ARG A 675 -9.99 -0.06 8.80
N SER A 676 -8.78 -0.63 8.81
CA SER A 676 -8.58 -2.08 8.65
C SER A 676 -9.13 -2.89 9.81
#